data_AF-Q2K6G4-F1
#
_entry.id   AF-Q2K6G4-F1
#
_cell.length_a   1.000
_cell.length_b   1.000
_cell.length_c   1.000
_cell.angle_alpha   90.00
_cell.angle_beta   90.00
_cell.angle_gamma   90.00
#
_symmetry.space_group_name_H-M   'P 1'
#
loop_
_entity.id
_entity.type
_entity.pdbx_description
1 polymer ?
#
loop_
_entity_poly.entity_id
_entity_poly.type
_entity_poly.pdbx_seq_one_letter_code
_entity_poly.pdbx_strand_id
1 'polypeptide(L)'
;MVGRFLVFLGGVIVVVLFVALLAPLFIDWTDFRKNFEDQASRIIGKKVTVHGTVDARLLPFPSVTLHDVRVGQEADGTPIVKVEQFSMDAELAPFLSGEALIFDMRVVNPKVRLRLLKDGTLDWMRGSRAEIPAKTVVLENVHVSGGEIDFLDDQSGRARRITGLNAEMSAKSLAGPWRVEGDAALDGEHGNFSISSSQPDEKGVLRMRTKLSPDKHPVSIDLDGELKLVDRKPNYQGQLSAAIESGNSARSANKNEQPPRLKGRFELTNERIRIPEYRMEIGPTDDPYVITGEATLDTGNAPEFLLTADGQQIDVNRIGNQGAAGKTTRDAAVSARQRLNSLIDIVAQVPIPQVPGKASVKLPAIVAGDTTLRDVQLELEPAGTGWMIDSAVGTLPGRTQVEGKGKLLLQGEPSFNGQIVMASNQPTGLASWLAGSVDPAIRQLRQAGFSANVSLTHELQRFENLEIAVGSATLKGRLERQAISGQTPTLSVALNGDTLDLDALQALAGLATGQESGDNVLDHKIAAQLKADRFTAFGVDAENVETTFTIADGALAVDRLSVKNLAGAELTATGRAEGSLLDYKGAGEITFKSADPGGFFTMLREHLPRHPVLDRLVRNAGWYGNTALRGALTLGGEEGDALTVTLAGVSNGSRVNLDYRMSDLLALTGNGTTSLEATLENAVPSILFGQAGLDPLPVDVGANGRLTLKVKASGNDPADAALTFATDRTSFTANGKVDVRPESFMNGQIAVSLDSADIDPYLIMNGIALPQTGTGLPFGLQVNAAVDSDKIVLSDLKGHAADNAFSGALTFDRKAAKTTASGELKFAKADAGWLSEAVFGQIVDPASGTLSKAPLGLPTFKDLDVKVKLSAKEFWPGLPETAVSDFTSNVAYKGDELQLNDMAGNWDGGKLSGNLLFINADGTGFLQTKLALADSDLAGVIWLRDGAPVANGKFGLSLSMEASGKTINEIASSLNGSGELRLGDTSIRGLNLAILPPLLAATDPMQEQINAGKVHPIVETLLNNGEAKLPPLGIPFNVTDGTLRVQNVTVANDLARLTADAQIALPEERISATVGIGLNPGAEALPGVEPALRLNFSGMLPSPGKTMDVTDITSYLSLRAFERERRRVERLQAIVLEKQRLRREVALYRFNDAERVRAAEIERQRQAEEERLRALAQEAAAQKAAAEAEAARAAEAKAKADAQARAAAEAEAARRSGQMQPGQLDFDHLPGIQAQ
;
A
#
# COMPACT_ATOMS: atom_id res chain seq x y z
N MET A 1 27.27 6.90 -148.49
CA MET A 1 26.62 5.60 -148.21
C MET A 1 25.98 5.52 -146.83
N VAL A 2 26.64 5.98 -145.75
CA VAL A 2 26.16 5.87 -144.34
C VAL A 2 24.65 6.12 -144.14
N GLY A 3 24.07 7.18 -144.70
CA GLY A 3 22.64 7.48 -144.55
C GLY A 3 21.69 6.35 -145.01
N ARG A 4 22.03 5.60 -146.06
CA ARG A 4 21.24 4.40 -146.47
C ARG A 4 21.41 3.24 -145.50
N PHE A 5 22.58 3.09 -144.87
CA PHE A 5 22.80 2.08 -143.85
C PHE A 5 22.07 2.43 -142.55
N LEU A 6 22.07 3.70 -142.12
CA LEU A 6 21.32 4.16 -140.95
C LEU A 6 19.80 4.13 -141.16
N VAL A 7 19.29 4.41 -142.35
CA VAL A 7 17.86 4.24 -142.67
C VAL A 7 17.48 2.76 -142.77
N PHE A 8 18.34 1.89 -143.29
CA PHE A 8 18.10 0.44 -143.27
C PHE A 8 18.15 -0.12 -141.84
N LEU A 9 19.18 0.20 -141.06
CA LEU A 9 19.32 -0.23 -139.67
C LEU A 9 18.21 0.35 -138.78
N GLY A 10 17.87 1.63 -138.95
CA GLY A 10 16.75 2.27 -138.27
C GLY A 10 15.40 1.67 -138.68
N GLY A 11 15.21 1.34 -139.95
CA GLY A 11 14.03 0.61 -140.43
C GLY A 11 13.93 -0.81 -139.86
N VAL A 12 15.05 -1.53 -139.79
CA VAL A 12 15.14 -2.86 -139.15
C VAL A 12 14.89 -2.74 -137.64
N ILE A 13 15.44 -1.74 -136.95
CA ILE A 13 15.19 -1.50 -135.51
C ILE A 13 13.73 -1.13 -135.28
N VAL A 14 13.13 -0.28 -136.11
CA VAL A 14 11.69 0.04 -136.01
C VAL A 14 10.85 -1.21 -136.27
N VAL A 15 11.17 -2.04 -137.26
CA VAL A 15 10.47 -3.32 -137.49
C VAL A 15 10.65 -4.29 -136.32
N VAL A 16 11.86 -4.42 -135.77
CA VAL A 16 12.15 -5.26 -134.60
C VAL A 16 11.42 -4.76 -133.35
N LEU A 17 11.33 -3.44 -133.13
CA LEU A 17 10.56 -2.84 -132.04
C LEU A 17 9.05 -2.98 -132.26
N PHE A 18 8.56 -2.87 -133.49
CA PHE A 18 7.14 -3.06 -133.82
C PHE A 18 6.73 -4.54 -133.66
N VAL A 19 7.63 -5.47 -134.01
CA VAL A 19 7.49 -6.91 -133.70
C VAL A 19 7.57 -7.14 -132.19
N ALA A 20 8.52 -6.54 -131.47
CA ALA A 20 8.62 -6.65 -130.01
C ALA A 20 7.46 -5.98 -129.25
N LEU A 21 6.70 -5.10 -129.90
CA LEU A 21 5.50 -4.46 -129.34
C LEU A 21 4.23 -5.27 -129.64
N LEU A 22 4.07 -5.78 -130.87
CA LEU A 22 2.86 -6.47 -131.31
C LEU A 22 2.91 -7.99 -131.17
N ALA A 23 4.04 -8.66 -131.39
CA ALA A 23 4.13 -10.11 -131.26
C ALA A 23 3.79 -10.63 -129.86
N PRO A 24 4.16 -9.95 -128.74
CA PRO A 24 3.70 -10.34 -127.40
C PRO A 24 2.18 -10.35 -127.22
N LEU A 25 1.41 -9.63 -128.04
CA LEU A 25 -0.06 -9.60 -128.00
C LEU A 25 -0.70 -10.77 -128.78
N PHE A 26 0.09 -11.52 -129.55
CA PHE A 26 -0.33 -12.73 -130.28
C PHE A 26 0.32 -14.02 -129.71
N ILE A 27 1.04 -13.90 -128.60
CA ILE A 27 1.65 -15.01 -127.87
C ILE A 27 0.86 -15.19 -126.57
N ASP A 28 0.30 -16.39 -126.34
CA ASP A 28 -0.16 -16.74 -125.00
C ASP A 28 1.06 -17.10 -124.15
N TRP A 29 1.44 -16.20 -123.24
CA TRP A 29 2.57 -16.40 -122.34
C TRP A 29 2.32 -17.53 -121.32
N THR A 30 1.07 -18.00 -121.21
CA THR A 30 0.68 -19.18 -120.45
C THR A 30 1.26 -20.48 -121.03
N ASP A 31 1.53 -20.58 -122.32
CA ASP A 31 2.26 -21.73 -122.90
C ASP A 31 3.72 -21.76 -122.44
N PHE A 32 4.30 -20.59 -122.14
CA PHE A 32 5.65 -20.45 -121.59
C PHE A 32 5.71 -20.61 -120.06
N ARG A 33 4.58 -20.86 -119.39
CA ARG A 33 4.46 -21.09 -117.93
C ARG A 33 5.58 -21.96 -117.38
N LYS A 34 5.83 -23.12 -118.00
CA LYS A 34 6.85 -24.06 -117.53
C LYS A 34 8.26 -23.45 -117.52
N ASN A 35 8.60 -22.60 -118.48
CA ASN A 35 9.91 -21.95 -118.53
C ASN A 35 10.06 -20.92 -117.40
N PHE A 36 8.98 -20.21 -117.05
CA PHE A 36 8.96 -19.33 -115.87
C PHE A 36 9.01 -20.14 -114.57
N GLU A 37 8.29 -21.25 -114.48
CA GLU A 37 8.35 -22.19 -113.33
C GLU A 37 9.77 -22.75 -113.12
N ASP A 38 10.43 -23.24 -114.17
CA ASP A 38 11.78 -23.81 -114.08
C ASP A 38 12.83 -22.76 -113.66
N GLN A 39 12.74 -21.52 -114.16
CA GLN A 39 13.65 -20.44 -113.77
C GLN A 39 13.37 -19.91 -112.35
N ALA A 40 12.11 -19.68 -111.99
CA ALA A 40 11.72 -19.29 -110.64
C ALA A 40 12.11 -20.39 -109.63
N SER A 41 11.98 -21.66 -109.99
CA SER A 41 12.43 -22.81 -109.17
C SER A 41 13.94 -22.79 -108.92
N ARG A 42 14.74 -22.38 -109.91
CA ARG A 42 16.20 -22.27 -109.77
C ARG A 42 16.62 -21.11 -108.86
N ILE A 43 15.97 -19.95 -109.02
CA ILE A 43 16.26 -18.73 -108.24
C ILE A 43 15.82 -18.89 -106.78
N ILE A 44 14.63 -19.44 -106.53
CA ILE A 44 14.10 -19.64 -105.18
C ILE A 44 14.65 -20.93 -104.54
N GLY A 45 15.17 -21.87 -105.34
CA GLY A 45 15.70 -23.16 -104.89
C GLY A 45 14.65 -24.18 -104.46
N LYS A 46 13.36 -23.84 -104.51
CA LYS A 46 12.21 -24.73 -104.24
C LYS A 46 11.37 -24.80 -105.52
N LYS A 47 10.69 -25.92 -105.77
CA LYS A 47 9.79 -26.04 -106.93
C LYS A 47 8.72 -24.95 -106.89
N VAL A 48 8.66 -24.13 -107.92
CA VAL A 48 7.61 -23.15 -108.19
C VAL A 48 6.62 -23.74 -109.20
N THR A 49 5.34 -23.52 -108.99
CA THR A 49 4.26 -23.86 -109.92
C THR A 49 3.26 -22.71 -109.99
N VAL A 50 2.92 -22.25 -111.18
CA VAL A 50 1.93 -21.19 -111.41
C VAL A 50 0.64 -21.85 -111.86
N HIS A 51 -0.47 -21.63 -111.15
CA HIS A 51 -1.75 -22.27 -111.49
C HIS A 51 -2.64 -21.39 -112.39
N GLY A 52 -2.62 -20.07 -112.23
CA GLY A 52 -3.40 -19.12 -113.02
C GLY A 52 -2.82 -18.81 -114.41
N THR A 53 -3.09 -17.60 -114.93
CA THR A 53 -2.49 -17.10 -116.18
C THR A 53 -1.07 -16.58 -115.96
N VAL A 54 -0.32 -16.53 -117.05
CA VAL A 54 0.97 -15.82 -117.14
C VAL A 54 0.81 -14.73 -118.17
N ASP A 55 1.02 -13.48 -117.77
CA ASP A 55 0.91 -12.30 -118.61
C ASP A 55 2.30 -11.65 -118.71
N ALA A 56 2.83 -11.39 -119.91
CA ALA A 56 4.12 -10.73 -120.08
C ALA A 56 4.10 -9.66 -121.17
N ARG A 57 4.94 -8.64 -120.97
CA ARG A 57 5.16 -7.51 -121.90
C ARG A 57 6.66 -7.33 -122.09
N LEU A 58 7.09 -6.83 -123.25
CA LEU A 58 8.51 -6.51 -123.51
C LEU A 58 8.76 -5.01 -123.74
N LEU A 59 7.71 -4.26 -124.09
CA LEU A 59 7.74 -2.82 -124.34
C LEU A 59 6.54 -2.13 -123.66
N PRO A 60 6.69 -0.88 -123.16
CA PRO A 60 7.90 -0.06 -123.18
C PRO A 60 9.01 -0.56 -122.25
N PHE A 61 8.70 -1.47 -121.32
CA PHE A 61 9.66 -2.18 -120.47
C PHE A 61 9.23 -3.65 -120.30
N PRO A 62 10.20 -4.59 -120.11
CA PRO A 62 9.94 -5.95 -119.70
C PRO A 62 9.13 -6.04 -118.42
N SER A 63 8.09 -6.87 -118.45
CA SER A 63 7.30 -7.19 -117.27
C SER A 63 6.74 -8.60 -117.33
N VAL A 64 6.57 -9.23 -116.18
CA VAL A 64 5.77 -10.45 -116.08
C VAL A 64 4.86 -10.40 -114.85
N THR A 65 3.62 -10.87 -115.03
CA THR A 65 2.63 -11.10 -113.98
C THR A 65 2.26 -12.59 -113.98
N LEU A 66 2.19 -13.17 -112.78
CA LEU A 66 1.90 -14.58 -112.54
C LEU A 66 0.77 -14.68 -111.51
N HIS A 67 -0.30 -15.41 -111.84
CA HIS A 67 -1.47 -15.57 -110.96
C HIS A 67 -1.50 -16.97 -110.30
N ASP A 68 -1.92 -17.05 -109.03
CA ASP A 68 -1.87 -18.26 -108.17
C ASP A 68 -0.51 -18.98 -108.24
N VAL A 69 0.54 -18.28 -107.82
CA VAL A 69 1.91 -18.80 -107.73
C VAL A 69 2.06 -19.60 -106.44
N ARG A 70 2.56 -20.83 -106.53
CA ARG A 70 2.80 -21.70 -105.39
C ARG A 70 4.26 -22.14 -105.35
N VAL A 71 4.86 -22.13 -104.16
CA VAL A 71 6.28 -22.42 -103.95
C VAL A 71 6.44 -23.48 -102.89
N GLY A 72 7.12 -24.57 -103.25
CA GLY A 72 7.32 -25.74 -102.39
C GLY A 72 6.02 -26.49 -102.09
N GLN A 73 6.16 -27.69 -101.53
CA GLN A 73 5.06 -28.46 -100.96
C GLN A 73 5.55 -29.09 -99.65
N GLU A 74 4.70 -29.08 -98.61
CA GLU A 74 4.90 -29.86 -97.40
C GLU A 74 4.56 -31.33 -97.63
N ALA A 75 4.83 -32.19 -96.64
CA ALA A 75 4.62 -33.64 -96.75
C ALA A 75 3.14 -34.06 -96.90
N ASP A 76 2.20 -33.15 -96.62
CA ASP A 76 0.76 -33.32 -96.83
C ASP A 76 0.27 -32.82 -98.22
N GLY A 77 1.18 -32.25 -99.02
CA GLY A 77 0.89 -31.66 -100.34
C GLY A 77 0.44 -30.20 -100.33
N THR A 78 0.32 -29.55 -99.15
CA THR A 78 0.01 -28.12 -99.07
C THR A 78 1.20 -27.24 -99.48
N PRO A 79 0.99 -26.07 -100.11
CA PRO A 79 2.08 -25.22 -100.59
C PRO A 79 2.74 -24.43 -99.45
N ILE A 80 4.06 -24.27 -99.50
CA ILE A 80 4.84 -23.56 -98.46
C ILE A 80 4.68 -22.03 -98.62
N VAL A 81 4.58 -21.54 -99.86
CA VAL A 81 4.06 -20.19 -100.17
C VAL A 81 2.96 -20.31 -101.20
N LYS A 82 1.88 -19.52 -101.03
CA LYS A 82 0.91 -19.21 -102.08
C LYS A 82 0.83 -17.68 -102.23
N VAL A 83 1.01 -17.16 -103.44
CA VAL A 83 0.81 -15.75 -103.79
C VAL A 83 -0.38 -15.67 -104.76
N GLU A 84 -1.29 -14.73 -104.53
CA GLU A 84 -2.46 -14.55 -105.40
C GLU A 84 -2.05 -13.94 -106.74
N GLN A 85 -1.26 -12.87 -106.70
CA GLN A 85 -0.66 -12.22 -107.86
C GLN A 85 0.78 -11.80 -107.53
N PHE A 86 1.73 -12.22 -108.35
CA PHE A 86 3.09 -11.71 -108.39
C PHE A 86 3.27 -10.91 -109.68
N SER A 87 3.86 -9.72 -109.62
CA SER A 87 4.30 -9.00 -110.83
C SER A 87 5.66 -8.34 -110.63
N MET A 88 6.45 -8.24 -111.70
CA MET A 88 7.68 -7.45 -111.72
C MET A 88 7.84 -6.69 -113.04
N ASP A 89 8.25 -5.43 -112.95
CA ASP A 89 8.61 -4.55 -114.06
C ASP A 89 10.13 -4.24 -113.99
N ALA A 90 10.86 -4.40 -115.11
CA ALA A 90 12.32 -4.31 -115.16
C ALA A 90 12.82 -3.42 -116.30
N GLU A 91 13.95 -2.72 -116.11
CA GLU A 91 14.48 -1.75 -117.08
C GLU A 91 15.26 -2.44 -118.22
N LEU A 92 15.08 -1.98 -119.48
CA LEU A 92 15.76 -2.53 -120.66
C LEU A 92 17.27 -2.28 -120.71
N ALA A 93 17.75 -1.11 -120.28
CA ALA A 93 19.12 -0.70 -120.51
C ALA A 93 20.16 -1.54 -119.71
N PRO A 94 19.95 -1.86 -118.41
CA PRO A 94 20.88 -2.66 -117.62
C PRO A 94 21.11 -4.09 -118.15
N PHE A 95 20.12 -4.69 -118.83
CA PHE A 95 20.27 -6.03 -119.43
C PHE A 95 21.38 -6.09 -120.49
N LEU A 96 21.73 -4.96 -121.13
CA LEU A 96 22.84 -4.87 -122.08
C LEU A 96 24.22 -4.95 -121.42
N SER A 97 24.32 -4.60 -120.13
CA SER A 97 25.52 -4.75 -119.30
C SER A 97 25.53 -6.03 -118.45
N GLY A 98 24.49 -6.87 -118.53
CA GLY A 98 24.38 -8.11 -117.77
C GLY A 98 23.81 -7.95 -116.35
N GLU A 99 23.20 -6.80 -116.05
CA GLU A 99 22.52 -6.51 -114.79
C GLU A 99 21.00 -6.49 -115.00
N ALA A 100 20.24 -6.86 -113.98
CA ALA A 100 18.77 -6.81 -114.01
C ALA A 100 18.28 -5.84 -112.93
N LEU A 101 17.81 -4.66 -113.34
CA LEU A 101 17.20 -3.67 -112.46
C LEU A 101 15.69 -3.86 -112.49
N ILE A 102 15.12 -4.23 -111.35
CA ILE A 102 13.67 -4.33 -111.14
C ILE A 102 13.25 -3.10 -110.34
N PHE A 103 12.50 -2.19 -110.97
CA PHE A 103 12.15 -0.91 -110.36
C PHE A 103 10.82 -0.95 -109.58
N ASP A 104 9.94 -1.89 -109.94
CA ASP A 104 8.69 -2.20 -109.24
C ASP A 104 8.46 -3.71 -109.25
N MET A 105 8.28 -4.30 -108.06
CA MET A 105 7.85 -5.67 -107.86
C MET A 105 6.69 -5.68 -106.87
N ARG A 106 5.63 -6.45 -107.15
CA ARG A 106 4.43 -6.51 -106.31
C ARG A 106 4.07 -7.94 -105.98
N VAL A 107 3.74 -8.16 -104.70
CA VAL A 107 3.40 -9.48 -104.15
C VAL A 107 2.10 -9.33 -103.38
N VAL A 108 0.99 -9.70 -104.01
CA VAL A 108 -0.38 -9.50 -103.47
C VAL A 108 -0.86 -10.76 -102.77
N ASN A 109 -1.35 -10.57 -101.54
CA ASN A 109 -1.85 -11.61 -100.63
C ASN A 109 -0.93 -12.84 -100.50
N PRO A 110 0.40 -12.69 -100.27
CA PRO A 110 1.28 -13.83 -100.04
C PRO A 110 0.96 -14.50 -98.70
N LYS A 111 0.57 -15.77 -98.76
CA LYS A 111 0.38 -16.65 -97.61
C LYS A 111 1.61 -17.56 -97.52
N VAL A 112 2.44 -17.34 -96.51
CA VAL A 112 3.68 -18.08 -96.24
C VAL A 112 3.45 -18.99 -95.04
N ARG A 113 3.89 -20.25 -95.12
CA ARG A 113 4.03 -21.14 -93.97
C ARG A 113 5.51 -21.39 -93.71
N LEU A 114 5.95 -21.11 -92.49
CA LEU A 114 7.29 -21.40 -92.00
C LEU A 114 7.17 -22.38 -90.85
N ARG A 115 8.01 -23.43 -90.85
CA ARG A 115 8.01 -24.42 -89.77
C ARG A 115 9.39 -24.58 -89.16
N LEU A 116 9.46 -24.46 -87.83
CA LEU A 116 10.59 -24.85 -87.01
C LEU A 116 10.39 -26.30 -86.59
N LEU A 117 11.36 -27.16 -86.90
CA LEU A 117 11.25 -28.60 -86.69
C LEU A 117 11.79 -28.99 -85.30
N LYS A 118 11.50 -30.22 -84.85
CA LYS A 118 11.84 -30.72 -83.50
C LYS A 118 13.32 -30.64 -83.09
N ASP A 119 14.24 -30.47 -84.04
CA ASP A 119 15.68 -30.28 -83.82
C ASP A 119 16.14 -28.81 -83.80
N GLY A 120 15.21 -27.86 -83.94
CA GLY A 120 15.47 -26.42 -83.95
C GLY A 120 15.94 -25.87 -85.30
N THR A 121 15.79 -26.62 -86.39
CA THR A 121 16.08 -26.12 -87.74
C THR A 121 14.80 -25.77 -88.52
N LEU A 122 14.86 -24.71 -89.33
CA LEU A 122 13.74 -24.30 -90.18
C LEU A 122 13.60 -25.22 -91.40
N ASP A 123 12.39 -25.71 -91.66
CA ASP A 123 12.07 -26.63 -92.77
C ASP A 123 12.37 -26.00 -94.15
N TRP A 124 12.24 -24.67 -94.26
CA TRP A 124 12.65 -23.93 -95.45
C TRP A 124 14.09 -24.22 -95.89
N MET A 125 15.01 -24.41 -94.93
CA MET A 125 16.43 -24.67 -95.21
C MET A 125 16.75 -26.13 -95.61
N ARG A 126 15.75 -27.01 -95.70
CA ARG A 126 15.94 -28.41 -96.13
C ARG A 126 15.71 -28.61 -97.63
N GLY A 127 16.56 -29.44 -98.24
CA GLY A 127 16.33 -30.03 -99.57
C GLY A 127 17.20 -29.53 -100.73
N SER A 128 17.69 -28.29 -100.70
CA SER A 128 18.36 -27.69 -101.87
C SER A 128 19.16 -26.42 -101.53
N ARG A 129 20.15 -26.08 -102.37
CA ARG A 129 20.79 -24.76 -102.41
C ARG A 129 20.21 -23.98 -103.60
N ALA A 130 19.79 -22.74 -103.37
CA ALA A 130 19.41 -21.82 -104.45
C ALA A 130 20.66 -21.23 -105.12
N GLU A 131 20.66 -21.15 -106.45
CA GLU A 131 21.71 -20.44 -107.22
C GLU A 131 21.29 -18.99 -107.43
N ILE A 132 21.27 -18.21 -106.34
CA ILE A 132 20.84 -16.80 -106.38
C ILE A 132 21.91 -15.96 -107.11
N PRO A 133 21.58 -15.21 -108.18
CA PRO A 133 22.49 -14.28 -108.86
C PRO A 133 22.71 -13.00 -108.02
N ALA A 134 23.25 -13.17 -106.82
CA ALA A 134 23.02 -12.26 -105.70
C ALA A 134 23.69 -10.88 -105.80
N LYS A 135 24.50 -10.64 -106.84
CA LYS A 135 25.23 -9.37 -107.08
C LYS A 135 24.80 -8.60 -108.33
N THR A 136 24.00 -9.19 -109.22
CA THR A 136 23.66 -8.62 -110.54
C THR A 136 22.18 -8.31 -110.71
N VAL A 137 21.39 -8.39 -109.63
CA VAL A 137 19.96 -8.08 -109.61
C VAL A 137 19.70 -7.01 -108.54
N VAL A 138 19.17 -5.87 -108.97
CA VAL A 138 18.84 -4.69 -108.15
C VAL A 138 17.32 -4.62 -107.96
N LEU A 139 16.88 -4.28 -106.76
CA LEU A 139 15.46 -4.09 -106.41
C LEU A 139 15.27 -2.66 -105.89
N GLU A 140 14.65 -1.78 -106.66
CA GLU A 140 14.38 -0.41 -106.18
C GLU A 140 13.17 -0.37 -105.24
N ASN A 141 12.03 -0.92 -105.66
CA ASN A 141 10.81 -1.00 -104.85
C ASN A 141 10.17 -2.39 -104.96
N VAL A 142 9.86 -2.99 -103.80
CA VAL A 142 9.08 -4.23 -103.69
C VAL A 142 7.92 -3.97 -102.73
N HIS A 143 6.69 -4.01 -103.23
CA HIS A 143 5.48 -3.82 -102.45
C HIS A 143 4.84 -5.18 -102.11
N VAL A 144 4.77 -5.51 -100.83
CA VAL A 144 3.97 -6.61 -100.27
C VAL A 144 2.68 -6.03 -99.74
N SER A 145 1.54 -6.61 -100.08
CA SER A 145 0.22 -6.19 -99.56
C SER A 145 -0.64 -7.37 -99.12
N GLY A 146 -1.34 -7.22 -98.00
CA GLY A 146 -2.27 -8.23 -97.47
C GLY A 146 -1.62 -9.56 -97.10
N GLY A 147 -0.33 -9.58 -96.77
CA GLY A 147 0.41 -10.82 -96.50
C GLY A 147 0.01 -11.52 -95.19
N GLU A 148 0.19 -12.84 -95.17
CA GLU A 148 0.04 -13.68 -93.99
C GLU A 148 1.27 -14.59 -93.83
N ILE A 149 1.75 -14.75 -92.60
CA ILE A 149 2.84 -15.68 -92.28
C ILE A 149 2.43 -16.56 -91.08
N ASP A 150 2.20 -17.84 -91.34
CA ASP A 150 2.02 -18.87 -90.32
C ASP A 150 3.38 -19.43 -89.92
N PHE A 151 3.85 -19.11 -88.71
CA PHE A 151 5.04 -19.70 -88.11
C PHE A 151 4.65 -20.81 -87.14
N LEU A 152 4.92 -22.06 -87.52
CA LEU A 152 4.62 -23.27 -86.76
C LEU A 152 5.88 -23.76 -86.06
N ASP A 153 5.82 -24.02 -84.76
CA ASP A 153 6.93 -24.55 -83.97
C ASP A 153 6.63 -25.97 -83.47
N ASP A 154 7.24 -26.97 -84.12
CA ASP A 154 7.14 -28.38 -83.74
C ASP A 154 7.92 -28.71 -82.44
N GLN A 155 8.78 -27.82 -81.94
CA GLN A 155 9.48 -27.96 -80.65
C GLN A 155 8.53 -27.63 -79.48
N SER A 156 8.01 -26.41 -79.44
CA SER A 156 7.12 -25.95 -78.34
C SER A 156 5.62 -26.25 -78.57
N GLY A 157 5.23 -26.70 -79.76
CA GLY A 157 3.85 -26.91 -80.16
C GLY A 157 3.05 -25.62 -80.40
N ARG A 158 3.73 -24.47 -80.45
CA ARG A 158 3.11 -23.15 -80.63
C ARG A 158 2.95 -22.80 -82.10
N ALA A 159 1.92 -22.01 -82.41
CA ALA A 159 1.78 -21.33 -83.69
C ALA A 159 1.75 -19.82 -83.44
N ARG A 160 2.49 -19.07 -84.26
CA ARG A 160 2.44 -17.60 -84.33
C ARG A 160 1.96 -17.21 -85.71
N ARG A 161 1.09 -16.21 -85.81
CA ARG A 161 0.47 -15.79 -87.07
C ARG A 161 0.64 -14.30 -87.27
N ILE A 162 1.32 -13.93 -88.36
CA ILE A 162 1.33 -12.57 -88.87
C ILE A 162 0.19 -12.46 -89.90
N THR A 163 -0.62 -11.41 -89.81
CA THR A 163 -1.75 -11.12 -90.72
C THR A 163 -1.75 -9.66 -91.14
N GLY A 164 -2.20 -9.39 -92.36
CA GLY A 164 -2.32 -8.02 -92.87
C GLY A 164 -0.98 -7.35 -93.12
N LEU A 165 0.07 -8.13 -93.41
CA LEU A 165 1.41 -7.63 -93.65
C LEU A 165 1.43 -6.75 -94.91
N ASN A 166 1.65 -5.45 -94.71
CA ASN A 166 1.93 -4.49 -95.77
C ASN A 166 3.37 -4.01 -95.58
N ALA A 167 4.19 -4.08 -96.63
CA ALA A 167 5.60 -3.72 -96.52
C ALA A 167 6.17 -3.19 -97.85
N GLU A 168 7.03 -2.18 -97.75
CA GLU A 168 7.86 -1.69 -98.85
C GLU A 168 9.31 -2.13 -98.60
N MET A 169 9.94 -2.75 -99.60
CA MET A 169 11.31 -3.25 -99.53
C MET A 169 12.18 -2.67 -100.65
N SER A 170 13.45 -2.42 -100.37
CA SER A 170 14.45 -1.99 -101.37
C SER A 170 15.80 -2.63 -101.09
N ALA A 171 16.56 -2.96 -102.13
CA ALA A 171 17.89 -3.54 -102.00
C ALA A 171 18.79 -3.29 -103.22
N LYS A 172 20.01 -2.78 -102.98
CA LYS A 172 21.00 -2.52 -104.04
C LYS A 172 21.57 -3.80 -104.70
N SER A 173 21.36 -4.95 -104.06
CA SER A 173 21.53 -6.27 -104.66
C SER A 173 20.62 -7.26 -103.94
N LEU A 174 20.33 -8.43 -104.50
CA LEU A 174 19.64 -9.50 -103.75
C LEU A 174 20.40 -9.93 -102.48
N ALA A 175 21.72 -9.73 -102.40
CA ALA A 175 22.51 -9.91 -101.18
C ALA A 175 22.42 -8.72 -100.21
N GLY A 176 21.62 -7.69 -100.48
CA GLY A 176 21.53 -6.45 -99.69
C GLY A 176 22.51 -5.35 -100.15
N PRO A 177 22.69 -4.27 -99.35
CA PRO A 177 21.95 -3.97 -98.13
C PRO A 177 20.44 -3.85 -98.38
N TRP A 178 19.62 -4.38 -97.48
CA TRP A 178 18.15 -4.31 -97.56
C TRP A 178 17.62 -3.20 -96.65
N ARG A 179 16.52 -2.57 -97.07
CA ARG A 179 15.63 -1.78 -96.22
C ARG A 179 14.21 -2.29 -96.39
N VAL A 180 13.48 -2.44 -95.29
CA VAL A 180 12.08 -2.89 -95.22
C VAL A 180 11.35 -2.02 -94.22
N GLU A 181 10.20 -1.46 -94.60
CA GLU A 181 9.32 -0.69 -93.70
C GLU A 181 7.88 -1.13 -93.91
N GLY A 182 7.07 -1.17 -92.86
CA GLY A 182 5.70 -1.65 -92.98
C GLY A 182 4.89 -1.73 -91.68
N ASP A 183 3.74 -2.37 -91.81
CA ASP A 183 2.77 -2.67 -90.76
C ASP A 183 2.29 -4.13 -90.86
N ALA A 184 1.96 -4.72 -89.71
CA ALA A 184 1.36 -6.04 -89.64
C ALA A 184 0.70 -6.26 -88.26
N ALA A 185 -0.19 -7.25 -88.15
CA ALA A 185 -0.64 -7.77 -86.87
C ALA A 185 -0.02 -9.13 -86.56
N LEU A 186 0.70 -9.24 -85.43
CA LEU A 186 1.25 -10.50 -84.90
C LEU A 186 0.33 -11.03 -83.80
N ASP A 187 -0.27 -12.20 -84.01
CA ASP A 187 -1.26 -12.84 -83.12
C ASP A 187 -2.45 -11.92 -82.76
N GLY A 188 -2.76 -10.94 -83.63
CA GLY A 188 -3.82 -9.94 -83.40
C GLY A 188 -3.36 -8.64 -82.73
N GLU A 189 -2.06 -8.49 -82.45
CA GLU A 189 -1.45 -7.22 -82.03
C GLU A 189 -0.84 -6.50 -83.23
N HIS A 190 -1.47 -5.38 -83.63
CA HIS A 190 -1.02 -4.54 -84.74
C HIS A 190 0.13 -3.62 -84.32
N GLY A 191 1.02 -3.30 -85.26
CA GLY A 191 2.08 -2.32 -85.07
C GLY A 191 2.94 -2.09 -86.31
N ASN A 192 3.73 -1.03 -86.26
CA ASN A 192 4.71 -0.70 -87.30
C ASN A 192 6.06 -1.38 -87.03
N PHE A 193 6.78 -1.71 -88.10
CA PHE A 193 8.14 -2.22 -88.05
C PHE A 193 9.03 -1.60 -89.12
N SER A 194 10.32 -1.51 -88.85
CA SER A 194 11.33 -1.30 -89.88
C SER A 194 12.55 -2.19 -89.65
N ILE A 195 13.10 -2.71 -90.73
CA ILE A 195 14.29 -3.58 -90.74
C ILE A 195 15.27 -3.00 -91.76
N SER A 196 16.51 -2.81 -91.36
CA SER A 196 17.60 -2.46 -92.27
C SER A 196 18.79 -3.38 -92.05
N SER A 197 19.50 -3.74 -93.11
CA SER A 197 20.62 -4.68 -93.01
C SER A 197 21.77 -4.36 -93.96
N SER A 198 22.96 -4.88 -93.63
CA SER A 198 24.14 -4.82 -94.49
C SER A 198 24.04 -5.83 -95.64
N GLN A 199 25.08 -5.89 -96.47
CA GLN A 199 25.39 -7.14 -97.18
C GLN A 199 26.03 -8.13 -96.18
N PRO A 200 25.80 -9.46 -96.28
CA PRO A 200 26.54 -10.45 -95.49
C PRO A 200 28.06 -10.37 -95.71
N ASP A 201 28.84 -10.59 -94.67
CA ASP A 201 30.30 -10.66 -94.74
C ASP A 201 30.81 -12.01 -95.30
N GLU A 202 32.13 -12.17 -95.42
CA GLU A 202 32.76 -13.42 -95.91
C GLU A 202 32.48 -14.66 -95.01
N LYS A 203 31.97 -14.45 -93.79
CA LYS A 203 31.60 -15.50 -92.84
C LYS A 203 30.09 -15.73 -92.79
N GLY A 204 29.30 -14.99 -93.58
CA GLY A 204 27.84 -15.06 -93.59
C GLY A 204 27.16 -14.32 -92.43
N VAL A 205 27.86 -13.41 -91.76
CA VAL A 205 27.28 -12.54 -90.72
C VAL A 205 26.57 -11.36 -91.38
N LEU A 206 25.30 -11.15 -91.03
CA LEU A 206 24.48 -10.03 -91.49
C LEU A 206 24.32 -9.03 -90.33
N ARG A 207 24.80 -7.79 -90.50
CA ARG A 207 24.43 -6.71 -89.58
C ARG A 207 23.02 -6.27 -89.89
N MET A 208 22.19 -6.17 -88.85
CA MET A 208 20.78 -5.84 -88.97
C MET A 208 20.37 -4.92 -87.83
N ARG A 209 19.50 -3.96 -88.14
CA ARG A 209 18.79 -3.14 -87.16
C ARG A 209 17.29 -3.28 -87.39
N THR A 210 16.55 -3.49 -86.31
CA THR A 210 15.11 -3.73 -86.29
C THR A 210 14.44 -2.80 -85.29
N LYS A 211 13.58 -1.90 -85.76
CA LYS A 211 12.67 -1.13 -84.90
C LYS A 211 11.27 -1.73 -84.93
N LEU A 212 10.65 -1.85 -83.76
CA LEU A 212 9.26 -2.30 -83.57
C LEU A 212 8.50 -1.26 -82.73
N SER A 213 7.26 -0.97 -83.11
CA SER A 213 6.34 -0.07 -82.40
C SER A 213 4.91 -0.66 -82.43
N PRO A 214 4.47 -1.40 -81.40
CA PRO A 214 3.12 -1.94 -81.28
C PRO A 214 2.09 -0.85 -80.93
N ASP A 215 0.84 -0.99 -81.40
CA ASP A 215 -0.19 0.05 -81.21
C ASP A 215 -0.80 0.03 -79.80
N LYS A 216 -1.03 -1.16 -79.22
CA LYS A 216 -1.70 -1.30 -77.90
C LYS A 216 -0.74 -1.14 -76.72
N HIS A 217 0.56 -1.20 -76.96
CA HIS A 217 1.58 -1.06 -75.93
C HIS A 217 2.44 0.16 -76.27
N PRO A 218 2.43 1.24 -75.46
CA PRO A 218 3.18 2.46 -75.74
C PRO A 218 4.68 2.22 -75.53
N VAL A 219 5.33 1.48 -76.42
CA VAL A 219 6.74 1.13 -76.36
C VAL A 219 7.35 1.07 -77.75
N SER A 220 8.47 1.76 -77.96
CA SER A 220 9.33 1.47 -79.10
C SER A 220 10.50 0.61 -78.66
N ILE A 221 10.85 -0.37 -79.51
CA ILE A 221 11.95 -1.31 -79.30
C ILE A 221 12.89 -1.17 -80.50
N ASP A 222 14.18 -0.98 -80.25
CA ASP A 222 15.23 -0.86 -81.25
C ASP A 222 16.33 -1.88 -80.93
N LEU A 223 16.56 -2.80 -81.87
CA LEU A 223 17.53 -3.89 -81.81
C LEU A 223 18.59 -3.63 -82.88
N ASP A 224 19.85 -3.40 -82.50
CA ASP A 224 20.97 -3.17 -83.44
C ASP A 224 22.07 -4.23 -83.20
N GLY A 225 22.32 -5.11 -84.16
CA GLY A 225 23.15 -6.30 -83.93
C GLY A 225 23.58 -7.09 -85.15
N GLU A 226 24.11 -8.29 -84.88
CA GLU A 226 24.62 -9.24 -85.86
C GLU A 226 23.77 -10.52 -85.84
N LEU A 227 23.16 -10.84 -86.99
CA LEU A 227 22.49 -12.10 -87.28
C LEU A 227 23.49 -13.06 -87.94
N LYS A 228 23.59 -14.27 -87.39
CA LYS A 228 24.45 -15.36 -87.87
C LYS A 228 23.70 -16.69 -87.81
N LEU A 229 24.18 -17.69 -88.56
CA LEU A 229 23.75 -19.08 -88.36
C LEU A 229 24.82 -19.86 -87.58
N VAL A 230 24.43 -20.46 -86.47
CA VAL A 230 25.24 -21.40 -85.68
C VAL A 230 24.56 -22.76 -85.76
N ASP A 231 25.24 -23.78 -86.28
CA ASP A 231 24.69 -25.13 -86.49
C ASP A 231 23.33 -25.17 -87.23
N ARG A 232 23.14 -24.23 -88.16
CA ARG A 232 21.89 -23.97 -88.92
C ARG A 232 20.72 -23.45 -88.09
N LYS A 233 20.94 -23.01 -86.85
CA LYS A 233 20.00 -22.23 -86.04
C LYS A 233 20.33 -20.72 -86.18
N PRO A 234 19.33 -19.84 -86.32
CA PRO A 234 19.57 -18.40 -86.32
C PRO A 234 19.91 -17.91 -84.89
N ASN A 235 20.91 -17.04 -84.79
CA ASN A 235 21.26 -16.32 -83.57
C ASN A 235 21.43 -14.84 -83.94
N TYR A 236 20.61 -13.97 -83.36
CA TYR A 236 20.64 -12.52 -83.55
C TYR A 236 21.03 -11.88 -82.22
N GLN A 237 22.17 -11.20 -82.17
CA GLN A 237 22.74 -10.68 -80.93
C GLN A 237 23.27 -9.26 -81.10
N GLY A 238 23.05 -8.39 -80.11
CA GLY A 238 23.35 -6.97 -80.27
C GLY A 238 23.05 -6.09 -79.05
N GLN A 239 22.82 -4.81 -79.33
CA GLN A 239 22.38 -3.80 -78.39
C GLN A 239 20.86 -3.60 -78.49
N LEU A 240 20.20 -3.61 -77.35
CA LEU A 240 18.77 -3.32 -77.18
C LEU A 240 18.64 -1.92 -76.58
N SER A 241 17.76 -1.11 -77.15
CA SER A 241 17.15 0.01 -76.43
C SER A 241 15.65 0.00 -76.63
N ALA A 242 14.89 0.24 -75.56
CA ALA A 242 13.46 0.43 -75.61
C ALA A 242 13.04 1.64 -74.78
N ALA A 243 11.97 2.32 -75.17
CA ALA A 243 11.43 3.46 -74.44
C ALA A 243 9.91 3.41 -74.44
N ILE A 244 9.29 3.77 -73.32
CA ILE A 244 7.83 3.90 -73.25
C ILE A 244 7.42 5.23 -73.92
N GLU A 245 6.58 5.18 -74.95
CA GLU A 245 6.17 6.35 -75.74
C GLU A 245 4.76 6.81 -75.33
N SER A 246 4.67 7.79 -74.42
CA SER A 246 3.38 8.33 -73.96
C SER A 246 2.63 9.00 -75.12
N GLY A 247 1.51 8.41 -75.55
CA GLY A 247 0.71 8.83 -76.71
C GLY A 247 0.06 10.23 -76.62
N ASN A 248 0.39 11.04 -75.60
CA ASN A 248 -0.08 12.42 -75.42
C ASN A 248 1.06 13.45 -75.25
N SER A 249 2.31 13.09 -75.57
CA SER A 249 3.50 13.96 -75.45
C SER A 249 3.46 15.27 -76.27
N ALA A 250 2.44 15.50 -77.10
CA ALA A 250 2.24 16.75 -77.83
C ALA A 250 1.71 17.93 -76.97
N ARG A 251 1.34 17.72 -75.69
CA ARG A 251 0.75 18.79 -74.84
C ARG A 251 1.25 18.93 -73.40
N SER A 252 2.13 18.07 -72.88
CA SER A 252 2.70 18.27 -71.53
C SER A 252 3.95 19.17 -71.59
N ALA A 253 3.93 20.28 -70.85
CA ALA A 253 5.08 21.19 -70.70
C ALA A 253 5.99 20.82 -69.52
N ASN A 254 5.73 19.71 -68.82
CA ASN A 254 6.40 19.33 -67.58
C ASN A 254 7.67 18.51 -67.88
N LYS A 255 8.86 19.06 -67.57
CA LYS A 255 10.15 18.40 -67.87
C LYS A 255 10.45 17.13 -67.06
N ASN A 256 9.75 16.92 -65.95
CA ASN A 256 10.15 15.95 -64.93
C ASN A 256 9.60 14.52 -65.19
N GLU A 257 8.57 14.39 -66.02
CA GLU A 257 7.94 13.10 -66.36
C GLU A 257 8.50 12.55 -67.68
N GLN A 258 9.77 12.15 -67.64
CA GLN A 258 10.34 11.33 -68.70
C GLN A 258 9.97 9.86 -68.49
N PRO A 259 9.46 9.16 -69.52
CA PRO A 259 9.04 7.78 -69.40
C PRO A 259 10.23 6.82 -69.18
N PRO A 260 9.98 5.59 -68.69
CA PRO A 260 11.00 4.55 -68.55
C PRO A 260 11.78 4.28 -69.83
N ARG A 261 13.11 4.15 -69.69
CA ARG A 261 14.07 3.89 -70.76
C ARG A 261 14.87 2.65 -70.42
N LEU A 262 14.81 1.62 -71.26
CA LEU A 262 15.61 0.40 -71.15
C LEU A 262 16.78 0.48 -72.13
N LYS A 263 17.99 0.13 -71.66
CA LYS A 263 19.15 -0.18 -72.50
C LYS A 263 19.77 -1.48 -72.03
N GLY A 264 20.33 -2.26 -72.94
CA GLY A 264 20.98 -3.51 -72.58
C GLY A 264 21.54 -4.23 -73.79
N ARG A 265 21.95 -5.47 -73.60
CA ARG A 265 22.32 -6.36 -74.71
C ARG A 265 21.24 -7.40 -74.90
N PHE A 266 21.15 -7.95 -76.11
CA PHE A 266 20.22 -9.04 -76.39
C PHE A 266 20.90 -10.20 -77.11
N GLU A 267 20.34 -11.39 -76.92
CA GLU A 267 20.56 -12.59 -77.72
C GLU A 267 19.19 -13.24 -77.98
N LEU A 268 18.83 -13.35 -79.25
CA LEU A 268 17.62 -13.99 -79.74
C LEU A 268 18.01 -15.25 -80.53
N THR A 269 17.49 -16.39 -80.08
CA THR A 269 17.62 -17.70 -80.75
C THR A 269 16.25 -18.34 -80.89
N ASN A 270 16.15 -19.51 -81.51
CA ASN A 270 14.89 -20.26 -81.57
C ASN A 270 14.44 -20.82 -80.20
N GLU A 271 15.39 -21.09 -79.30
CA GLU A 271 15.15 -21.74 -78.00
C GLU A 271 15.18 -20.78 -76.79
N ARG A 272 15.63 -19.54 -76.97
CA ARG A 272 15.86 -18.55 -75.91
C ARG A 272 15.79 -17.11 -76.40
N ILE A 273 15.11 -16.26 -75.62
CA ILE A 273 15.22 -14.80 -75.62
C ILE A 273 16.01 -14.40 -74.37
N ARG A 274 17.19 -13.79 -74.52
CA ARG A 274 18.03 -13.36 -73.38
C ARG A 274 18.44 -11.91 -73.48
N ILE A 275 18.41 -11.24 -72.34
CA ILE A 275 18.94 -9.91 -72.07
C ILE A 275 19.93 -10.09 -70.89
N PRO A 276 21.20 -10.44 -71.15
CA PRO A 276 22.15 -10.85 -70.11
C PRO A 276 22.68 -9.67 -69.27
N GLU A 277 22.51 -8.44 -69.76
CA GLU A 277 22.67 -7.22 -68.99
C GLU A 277 21.65 -6.19 -69.47
N TYR A 278 20.89 -5.60 -68.54
CA TYR A 278 20.07 -4.42 -68.77
C TYR A 278 20.27 -3.35 -67.71
N ARG A 279 19.94 -2.12 -68.11
CA ARG A 279 19.85 -0.92 -67.30
C ARG A 279 18.55 -0.20 -67.69
N MET A 280 17.59 -0.17 -66.76
CA MET A 280 16.36 0.60 -66.87
C MET A 280 16.49 1.90 -66.08
N GLU A 281 16.12 3.02 -66.68
CA GLU A 281 16.14 4.35 -66.10
C GLU A 281 14.71 4.90 -66.07
N ILE A 282 14.23 5.31 -64.89
CA ILE A 282 12.90 5.86 -64.67
C ILE A 282 13.05 7.30 -64.15
N GLY A 283 12.25 8.24 -64.68
CA GLY A 283 12.34 9.65 -64.31
C GLY A 283 13.39 10.44 -65.11
N PRO A 284 13.77 11.64 -64.65
CA PRO A 284 14.48 12.63 -65.45
C PRO A 284 15.93 12.22 -65.78
N THR A 285 16.50 12.81 -66.84
CA THR A 285 17.81 12.43 -67.39
C THR A 285 19.03 12.79 -66.53
N ASP A 286 18.88 13.66 -65.54
CA ASP A 286 19.92 14.16 -64.63
C ASP A 286 19.92 13.47 -63.26
N ASP A 287 18.76 13.00 -62.79
CA ASP A 287 18.58 12.18 -61.58
C ASP A 287 17.63 10.99 -61.86
N PRO A 288 18.01 10.03 -62.74
CA PRO A 288 17.19 8.88 -63.07
C PRO A 288 17.28 7.80 -61.98
N TYR A 289 16.14 7.24 -61.58
CA TYR A 289 16.12 6.02 -60.79
C TYR A 289 16.59 4.82 -61.66
N VAL A 290 17.63 4.12 -61.20
CA VAL A 290 18.26 3.01 -61.95
C VAL A 290 17.86 1.64 -61.40
N ILE A 291 17.49 0.73 -62.31
CA ILE A 291 17.42 -0.72 -62.08
C ILE A 291 18.38 -1.41 -63.06
N THR A 292 19.12 -2.41 -62.61
CA THR A 292 20.01 -3.25 -63.42
C THR A 292 19.75 -4.74 -63.16
N GLY A 293 20.10 -5.60 -64.12
CA GLY A 293 20.00 -7.04 -63.95
C GLY A 293 20.04 -7.81 -65.26
N GLU A 294 19.55 -9.05 -65.24
CA GLU A 294 19.32 -9.88 -66.42
C GLU A 294 17.87 -10.34 -66.54
N ALA A 295 17.42 -10.56 -67.78
CA ALA A 295 16.14 -11.17 -68.08
C ALA A 295 16.32 -12.28 -69.12
N THR A 296 15.86 -13.48 -68.84
CA THR A 296 15.88 -14.63 -69.78
C THR A 296 14.48 -15.21 -69.86
N LEU A 297 14.04 -15.56 -71.06
CA LEU A 297 12.85 -16.34 -71.33
C LEU A 297 13.24 -17.48 -72.27
N ASP A 298 13.24 -18.71 -71.75
CA ASP A 298 13.43 -19.90 -72.56
C ASP A 298 12.13 -20.25 -73.29
N THR A 299 12.24 -20.48 -74.60
CA THR A 299 11.10 -20.65 -75.51
C THR A 299 10.96 -22.07 -76.06
N GLY A 300 11.95 -22.93 -75.81
CA GLY A 300 11.95 -24.34 -76.22
C GLY A 300 11.05 -25.25 -75.36
N ASN A 301 11.40 -26.54 -75.31
CA ASN A 301 10.57 -27.62 -74.78
C ASN A 301 10.11 -27.46 -73.31
N ALA A 302 10.84 -26.70 -72.50
CA ALA A 302 10.51 -26.37 -71.12
C ALA A 302 10.58 -24.83 -70.97
N PRO A 303 9.47 -24.11 -71.18
CA PRO A 303 9.49 -22.65 -71.15
C PRO A 303 9.52 -22.14 -69.71
N GLU A 304 10.63 -21.50 -69.34
CA GLU A 304 10.86 -20.89 -68.02
C GLU A 304 11.37 -19.45 -68.20
N PHE A 305 11.11 -18.57 -67.24
CA PHE A 305 11.72 -17.24 -67.20
C PHE A 305 12.61 -17.03 -65.96
N LEU A 306 13.63 -16.20 -66.14
CA LEU A 306 14.45 -15.65 -65.06
C LEU A 306 14.43 -14.13 -65.19
N LEU A 307 14.10 -13.43 -64.10
CA LEU A 307 14.22 -11.98 -64.00
C LEU A 307 15.00 -11.62 -62.73
N THR A 308 16.09 -10.86 -62.88
CA THR A 308 16.78 -10.24 -61.74
C THR A 308 16.71 -8.72 -61.86
N ALA A 309 16.39 -8.04 -60.76
CA ALA A 309 16.26 -6.59 -60.70
C ALA A 309 16.92 -6.04 -59.43
N ASP A 310 18.16 -5.60 -59.57
CA ASP A 310 18.93 -4.87 -58.55
C ASP A 310 18.75 -3.36 -58.79
N GLY A 311 18.07 -2.69 -57.86
CA GLY A 311 17.70 -1.28 -57.97
C GLY A 311 18.41 -0.38 -56.97
N GLN A 312 18.38 0.93 -57.21
CA GLN A 312 18.86 1.92 -56.26
C GLN A 312 17.86 2.17 -55.11
N GLN A 313 18.07 3.21 -54.31
CA GLN A 313 17.10 3.66 -53.31
C GLN A 313 15.84 4.24 -53.99
N ILE A 314 14.67 3.66 -53.71
CA ILE A 314 13.37 4.20 -54.15
C ILE A 314 12.91 5.28 -53.17
N ASP A 315 12.31 6.36 -53.70
CA ASP A 315 11.48 7.30 -52.93
C ASP A 315 10.05 7.26 -53.48
N VAL A 316 9.15 6.62 -52.74
CA VAL A 316 7.75 6.42 -53.15
C VAL A 316 6.99 7.75 -53.17
N ASN A 317 7.43 8.76 -52.41
CA ASN A 317 6.84 10.11 -52.45
C ASN A 317 7.06 10.76 -53.83
N ARG A 318 8.21 10.49 -54.47
CA ARG A 318 8.54 10.98 -55.83
C ARG A 318 7.80 10.22 -56.94
N ILE A 319 7.12 9.11 -56.61
CA ILE A 319 6.37 8.26 -57.54
C ILE A 319 4.85 8.48 -57.40
N GLY A 320 4.33 8.71 -56.18
CA GLY A 320 2.89 8.79 -55.92
C GLY A 320 2.25 10.19 -55.94
N ASN A 321 2.99 11.27 -55.67
CA ASN A 321 2.39 12.59 -55.41
C ASN A 321 2.16 13.47 -56.67
N GLN A 322 1.20 13.09 -57.53
CA GLN A 322 0.62 14.03 -58.50
C GLN A 322 -0.49 14.89 -57.86
N GLY A 323 -0.11 15.74 -56.88
CA GLY A 323 -1.02 16.66 -56.18
C GLY A 323 -0.57 18.12 -56.30
N ALA A 324 -1.44 19.00 -56.80
CA ALA A 324 -1.11 20.41 -57.08
C ALA A 324 -1.14 21.32 -55.82
N ALA A 325 -0.38 20.98 -54.77
CA ALA A 325 -0.39 21.67 -53.48
C ALA A 325 1.02 21.86 -52.86
N GLY A 326 1.98 22.38 -53.63
CA GLY A 326 3.34 22.62 -53.14
C GLY A 326 3.47 23.80 -52.17
N LYS A 327 3.21 23.61 -50.86
CA LYS A 327 3.74 24.42 -49.74
C LYS A 327 3.44 23.84 -48.34
N THR A 328 4.48 23.27 -47.72
CA THR A 328 4.74 23.27 -46.26
C THR A 328 3.54 23.31 -45.30
N THR A 329 2.76 22.22 -45.23
CA THR A 329 2.00 21.85 -44.03
C THR A 329 2.60 20.56 -43.47
N ARG A 330 2.72 20.46 -42.14
CA ARG A 330 3.01 19.18 -41.47
C ARG A 330 1.69 18.47 -41.20
N ASP A 331 1.13 17.85 -42.24
CA ASP A 331 -0.03 16.98 -42.02
C ASP A 331 0.38 15.76 -41.18
N ALA A 332 -0.51 15.36 -40.28
CA ALA A 332 -0.23 14.32 -39.30
C ALA A 332 -0.01 12.94 -39.95
N ALA A 333 0.70 12.07 -39.25
CA ALA A 333 1.18 10.78 -39.74
C ALA A 333 0.13 9.98 -40.53
N VAL A 334 0.30 9.92 -41.85
CA VAL A 334 -0.42 8.98 -42.72
C VAL A 334 -0.17 7.57 -42.19
N SER A 335 -1.23 6.89 -41.74
CA SER A 335 -1.11 5.67 -40.94
C SER A 335 -0.37 4.55 -41.68
N ALA A 336 0.29 3.66 -40.92
CA ALA A 336 1.05 2.55 -41.49
C ALA A 336 0.16 1.61 -42.34
N ARG A 337 -1.14 1.48 -41.99
CA ARG A 337 -2.14 0.76 -42.80
C ARG A 337 -2.37 1.44 -44.15
N GLN A 338 -2.56 2.76 -44.17
CA GLN A 338 -2.70 3.53 -45.42
C GLN A 338 -1.47 3.36 -46.33
N ARG A 339 -0.27 3.47 -45.75
CA ARG A 339 1.02 3.27 -46.45
C ARG A 339 1.16 1.88 -47.05
N LEU A 340 0.74 0.84 -46.31
CA LEU A 340 0.81 -0.55 -46.77
C LEU A 340 -0.19 -0.80 -47.91
N ASN A 341 -1.42 -0.27 -47.81
CA ASN A 341 -2.43 -0.38 -48.85
C ASN A 341 -1.95 0.25 -50.17
N SER A 342 -1.41 1.48 -50.14
CA SER A 342 -0.85 2.11 -51.35
C SER A 342 0.32 1.33 -51.97
N LEU A 343 1.07 0.57 -51.16
CA LEU A 343 2.11 -0.34 -51.65
C LEU A 343 1.52 -1.58 -52.34
N ILE A 344 0.43 -2.14 -51.79
CA ILE A 344 -0.33 -3.23 -52.40
C ILE A 344 -0.96 -2.77 -53.73
N ASP A 345 -1.55 -1.58 -53.78
CA ASP A 345 -2.16 -1.00 -54.99
C ASP A 345 -1.14 -0.81 -56.14
N ILE A 346 0.12 -0.49 -55.81
CA ILE A 346 1.22 -0.42 -56.79
C ILE A 346 1.63 -1.82 -57.25
N VAL A 347 1.80 -2.77 -56.32
CA VAL A 347 2.22 -4.14 -56.64
C VAL A 347 1.16 -4.91 -57.44
N ALA A 348 -0.13 -4.64 -57.21
CA ALA A 348 -1.24 -5.24 -57.94
C ALA A 348 -1.27 -4.87 -59.44
N GLN A 349 -0.56 -3.81 -59.85
CA GLN A 349 -0.42 -3.40 -61.26
C GLN A 349 0.70 -4.14 -62.00
N VAL A 350 1.53 -4.94 -61.31
CA VAL A 350 2.62 -5.71 -61.93
C VAL A 350 2.04 -6.95 -62.64
N PRO A 351 2.21 -7.09 -63.97
CA PRO A 351 1.66 -8.22 -64.71
C PRO A 351 2.36 -9.54 -64.35
N ILE A 352 1.56 -10.59 -64.13
CA ILE A 352 2.05 -11.90 -63.69
C ILE A 352 2.38 -12.77 -64.93
N PRO A 353 3.62 -13.25 -65.10
CA PRO A 353 3.99 -14.13 -66.21
C PRO A 353 3.14 -15.41 -66.28
N GLN A 354 2.79 -15.83 -67.49
CA GLN A 354 2.00 -17.04 -67.76
C GLN A 354 2.89 -18.28 -67.99
N VAL A 355 4.15 -18.23 -67.55
CA VAL A 355 5.15 -19.30 -67.60
C VAL A 355 5.79 -19.45 -66.21
N PRO A 356 6.19 -20.66 -65.80
CA PRO A 356 6.94 -20.86 -64.56
C PRO A 356 8.31 -20.16 -64.62
N GLY A 357 8.92 -19.93 -63.47
CA GLY A 357 10.22 -19.30 -63.35
C GLY A 357 10.34 -18.37 -62.15
N LYS A 358 11.48 -17.70 -62.02
CA LYS A 358 11.84 -16.91 -60.82
C LYS A 358 12.08 -15.44 -61.14
N ALA A 359 11.49 -14.57 -60.32
CA ALA A 359 11.82 -13.15 -60.23
C ALA A 359 12.52 -12.85 -58.90
N SER A 360 13.72 -12.28 -58.96
CA SER A 360 14.47 -11.79 -57.78
C SER A 360 14.61 -10.27 -57.84
N VAL A 361 14.12 -9.58 -56.80
CA VAL A 361 14.17 -8.12 -56.70
C VAL A 361 14.98 -7.74 -55.47
N LYS A 362 15.94 -6.82 -55.62
CA LYS A 362 16.83 -6.34 -54.55
C LYS A 362 16.87 -4.83 -54.55
N LEU A 363 16.58 -4.23 -53.39
CA LEU A 363 16.45 -2.79 -53.20
C LEU A 363 17.13 -2.39 -51.87
N PRO A 364 18.21 -1.58 -51.89
CA PRO A 364 18.94 -1.21 -50.68
C PRO A 364 18.10 -0.36 -49.72
N ALA A 365 17.17 0.43 -50.24
CA ALA A 365 16.19 1.17 -49.45
C ALA A 365 14.92 1.54 -50.23
N ILE A 366 13.80 1.61 -49.53
CA ILE A 366 12.53 2.19 -49.99
C ILE A 366 12.12 3.27 -48.98
N VAL A 367 12.05 4.53 -49.42
CA VAL A 367 11.63 5.68 -48.61
C VAL A 367 10.16 5.99 -48.88
N ALA A 368 9.35 6.03 -47.83
CA ALA A 368 7.94 6.40 -47.89
C ALA A 368 7.62 7.36 -46.74
N GLY A 369 7.15 8.57 -47.06
CA GLY A 369 7.06 9.67 -46.11
C GLY A 369 8.41 9.97 -45.44
N ASP A 370 8.39 10.05 -44.11
CA ASP A 370 9.51 10.22 -43.19
C ASP A 370 10.32 8.93 -42.91
N THR A 371 10.01 7.83 -43.61
CA THR A 371 10.36 6.48 -43.17
C THR A 371 11.16 5.71 -44.21
N THR A 372 12.02 4.78 -43.79
CA THR A 372 12.90 4.01 -44.68
C THR A 372 12.88 2.54 -44.32
N LEU A 373 12.39 1.72 -45.25
CA LEU A 373 12.64 0.28 -45.28
C LEU A 373 14.02 0.07 -45.92
N ARG A 374 14.80 -0.90 -45.46
CA ARG A 374 16.15 -1.20 -45.98
C ARG A 374 16.33 -2.67 -46.32
N ASP A 375 17.34 -2.96 -47.12
CA ASP A 375 17.81 -4.32 -47.39
C ASP A 375 16.70 -5.24 -47.96
N VAL A 376 15.78 -4.65 -48.73
CA VAL A 376 14.57 -5.31 -49.21
C VAL A 376 14.93 -6.29 -50.32
N GLN A 377 14.67 -7.57 -50.08
CA GLN A 377 14.95 -8.67 -51.02
C GLN A 377 13.69 -9.52 -51.16
N LEU A 378 13.30 -9.80 -52.41
CA LEU A 378 12.13 -10.61 -52.76
C LEU A 378 12.54 -11.70 -53.75
N GLU A 379 12.13 -12.95 -53.48
CA GLU A 379 12.24 -14.10 -54.37
C GLU A 379 10.84 -14.66 -54.63
N LEU A 380 10.40 -14.58 -55.89
CA LEU A 380 9.01 -14.72 -56.31
C LEU A 380 8.87 -15.69 -57.49
N GLU A 381 7.84 -16.56 -57.44
CA GLU A 381 7.42 -17.41 -58.57
C GLU A 381 5.95 -17.11 -58.96
N PRO A 382 5.55 -17.15 -60.24
CA PRO A 382 4.14 -16.97 -60.63
C PRO A 382 3.24 -18.11 -60.13
N ALA A 383 2.15 -17.76 -59.46
CA ALA A 383 1.22 -18.69 -58.82
C ALA A 383 -0.24 -18.52 -59.31
N GLY A 384 -0.41 -18.34 -60.63
CA GLY A 384 -1.69 -18.13 -61.30
C GLY A 384 -2.17 -16.68 -61.18
N THR A 385 -3.08 -16.40 -60.23
CA THR A 385 -3.65 -15.07 -59.96
C THR A 385 -2.85 -14.26 -58.92
N GLY A 386 -1.62 -14.69 -58.65
CA GLY A 386 -0.75 -14.12 -57.61
C GLY A 386 0.69 -14.62 -57.73
N TRP A 387 1.48 -14.37 -56.70
CA TRP A 387 2.86 -14.82 -56.56
C TRP A 387 3.00 -15.81 -55.40
N MET A 388 3.86 -16.81 -55.58
CA MET A 388 4.45 -17.55 -54.48
C MET A 388 5.72 -16.81 -54.04
N ILE A 389 5.80 -16.47 -52.76
CA ILE A 389 6.96 -15.83 -52.15
C ILE A 389 7.79 -16.94 -51.51
N ASP A 390 8.95 -17.27 -52.10
CA ASP A 390 9.94 -18.17 -51.52
C ASP A 390 10.62 -17.50 -50.32
N SER A 391 10.99 -16.23 -50.50
CA SER A 391 11.58 -15.38 -49.47
C SER A 391 11.24 -13.90 -49.72
N ALA A 392 10.80 -13.20 -48.68
CA ALA A 392 10.75 -11.76 -48.62
C ALA A 392 11.43 -11.32 -47.33
N VAL A 393 12.49 -10.51 -47.44
CA VAL A 393 13.27 -10.00 -46.30
C VAL A 393 13.33 -8.49 -46.38
N GLY A 394 13.26 -7.80 -45.24
CA GLY A 394 13.50 -6.37 -45.17
C GLY A 394 13.65 -5.83 -43.74
N THR A 395 14.36 -4.72 -43.59
CA THR A 395 14.59 -4.04 -42.32
C THR A 395 13.66 -2.82 -42.20
N LEU A 396 12.69 -2.89 -41.29
CA LEU A 396 11.83 -1.77 -40.88
C LEU A 396 12.52 -0.90 -39.80
N PRO A 397 12.00 0.32 -39.53
CA PRO A 397 12.43 1.16 -38.41
C PRO A 397 12.48 0.43 -37.05
N GLY A 398 13.35 0.92 -36.15
CA GLY A 398 13.64 0.23 -34.88
C GLY A 398 14.60 -0.96 -35.01
N ARG A 399 15.39 -1.05 -36.09
CA ARG A 399 16.24 -2.22 -36.40
C ARG A 399 15.42 -3.52 -36.37
N THR A 400 14.32 -3.50 -37.10
CA THR A 400 13.30 -4.55 -37.10
C THR A 400 13.42 -5.36 -38.37
N GLN A 401 13.99 -6.57 -38.26
CA GLN A 401 14.04 -7.51 -39.37
C GLN A 401 12.68 -8.17 -39.54
N VAL A 402 12.18 -8.22 -40.77
CA VAL A 402 10.96 -8.92 -41.16
C VAL A 402 11.30 -9.93 -42.23
N GLU A 403 10.81 -11.16 -42.05
CA GLU A 403 10.94 -12.25 -43.00
C GLU A 403 9.55 -12.84 -43.28
N GLY A 404 9.24 -13.11 -44.54
CA GLY A 404 7.97 -13.65 -44.98
C GLY A 404 8.12 -14.63 -46.13
N LYS A 405 7.28 -15.66 -46.16
CA LYS A 405 7.15 -16.61 -47.29
C LYS A 405 5.73 -17.17 -47.33
N GLY A 406 5.18 -17.40 -48.52
CA GLY A 406 3.77 -17.79 -48.67
C GLY A 406 3.14 -17.34 -49.98
N LYS A 407 1.85 -17.64 -50.15
CA LYS A 407 1.09 -17.25 -51.33
C LYS A 407 0.48 -15.86 -51.15
N LEU A 408 0.83 -14.95 -52.05
CA LEU A 408 0.26 -13.61 -52.17
C LEU A 408 -0.68 -13.58 -53.40
N LEU A 409 -1.98 -13.42 -53.18
CA LEU A 409 -2.94 -13.15 -54.26
C LEU A 409 -3.10 -11.65 -54.43
N LEU A 410 -3.09 -11.19 -55.70
CA LEU A 410 -3.21 -9.77 -56.07
C LEU A 410 -4.45 -9.48 -56.92
N GLN A 411 -5.00 -10.49 -57.60
CA GLN A 411 -6.24 -10.38 -58.36
C GLN A 411 -7.44 -10.89 -57.55
N GLY A 412 -8.51 -10.10 -57.48
CA GLY A 412 -9.63 -10.33 -56.55
C GLY A 412 -9.46 -9.48 -55.29
N GLU A 413 -9.73 -10.05 -54.12
CA GLU A 413 -9.30 -9.43 -52.85
C GLU A 413 -7.82 -9.74 -52.59
N PRO A 414 -6.97 -8.72 -52.36
CA PRO A 414 -5.58 -8.94 -51.95
C PRO A 414 -5.50 -9.74 -50.66
N SER A 415 -4.73 -10.82 -50.68
CA SER A 415 -4.61 -11.73 -49.53
C SER A 415 -3.27 -12.44 -49.47
N PHE A 416 -2.76 -12.67 -48.26
CA PHE A 416 -1.51 -13.37 -48.01
C PHE A 416 -1.73 -14.54 -47.05
N ASN A 417 -1.29 -15.73 -47.46
CA ASN A 417 -1.32 -16.95 -46.64
C ASN A 417 0.08 -17.54 -46.59
N GLY A 418 0.69 -17.61 -45.40
CA GLY A 418 2.12 -17.93 -45.29
C GLY A 418 2.66 -17.98 -43.87
N GLN A 419 3.96 -17.77 -43.75
CA GLN A 419 4.68 -17.59 -42.49
C GLN A 419 5.30 -16.18 -42.45
N ILE A 420 5.21 -15.53 -41.30
CA ILE A 420 5.91 -14.25 -41.01
C ILE A 420 6.73 -14.42 -39.74
N VAL A 421 7.94 -13.88 -39.76
CA VAL A 421 8.80 -13.64 -38.59
C VAL A 421 9.14 -12.16 -38.54
N MET A 422 9.06 -11.55 -37.36
CA MET A 422 9.45 -10.17 -37.12
C MET A 422 10.29 -10.10 -35.84
N ALA A 423 11.46 -9.47 -35.89
CA ALA A 423 12.36 -9.31 -34.75
C ALA A 423 12.89 -7.88 -34.65
N SER A 424 12.47 -7.13 -33.63
CA SER A 424 12.87 -5.75 -33.36
C SER A 424 13.89 -5.66 -32.23
N ASN A 425 15.05 -5.09 -32.54
CA ASN A 425 16.11 -4.80 -31.56
C ASN A 425 15.98 -3.41 -30.92
N GLN A 426 15.02 -2.59 -31.36
CA GLN A 426 14.64 -1.31 -30.76
C GLN A 426 13.12 -1.09 -30.96
N PRO A 427 12.25 -1.79 -30.20
CA PRO A 427 10.80 -1.77 -30.39
C PRO A 427 10.16 -0.37 -30.41
N THR A 428 10.75 0.59 -29.69
CA THR A 428 10.37 2.00 -29.71
C THR A 428 10.38 2.63 -31.12
N GLY A 429 11.35 2.27 -31.96
CA GLY A 429 11.45 2.77 -33.33
C GLY A 429 10.42 2.15 -34.28
N LEU A 430 9.95 0.93 -33.98
CA LEU A 430 8.84 0.30 -34.69
C LEU A 430 7.49 0.88 -34.25
N ALA A 431 7.28 1.06 -32.94
CA ALA A 431 6.07 1.66 -32.39
C ALA A 431 5.84 3.09 -32.91
N SER A 432 6.91 3.92 -32.90
CA SER A 432 6.87 5.28 -33.45
C SER A 432 6.55 5.32 -34.94
N TRP A 433 6.82 4.25 -35.69
CA TRP A 433 6.55 4.14 -37.12
C TRP A 433 5.12 3.65 -37.41
N LEU A 434 4.60 2.73 -36.58
CA LEU A 434 3.25 2.18 -36.71
C LEU A 434 2.15 3.14 -36.23
N ALA A 435 2.33 3.72 -35.04
CA ALA A 435 1.29 4.44 -34.29
C ALA A 435 1.62 5.92 -34.01
N GLY A 436 2.74 6.44 -34.52
CA GLY A 436 3.18 7.84 -34.37
C GLY A 436 3.56 8.28 -32.94
N SER A 437 3.20 7.50 -31.93
CA SER A 437 3.53 7.68 -30.52
C SER A 437 4.12 6.40 -29.94
N VAL A 438 4.75 6.51 -28.76
CA VAL A 438 5.43 5.37 -28.11
C VAL A 438 5.02 5.31 -26.65
N ASP A 439 4.27 4.28 -26.29
CA ASP A 439 3.83 3.99 -24.92
C ASP A 439 5.04 3.84 -23.95
N PRO A 440 4.96 4.30 -22.69
CA PRO A 440 6.03 4.13 -21.70
C PRO A 440 6.51 2.69 -21.48
N ALA A 441 5.66 1.67 -21.56
CA ALA A 441 6.06 0.27 -21.43
C ALA A 441 6.98 -0.16 -22.58
N ILE A 442 6.63 0.21 -23.83
CA ILE A 442 7.45 -0.07 -25.02
C ILE A 442 8.86 0.55 -24.90
N ARG A 443 8.99 1.68 -24.19
CA ARG A 443 10.30 2.33 -23.94
C ARG A 443 11.24 1.53 -23.04
N GLN A 444 10.73 0.56 -22.28
CA GLN A 444 11.52 -0.34 -21.43
C GLN A 444 11.93 -1.63 -22.17
N LEU A 445 11.24 -1.98 -23.27
CA LEU A 445 11.51 -3.18 -24.04
C LEU A 445 12.81 -3.06 -24.84
N ARG A 446 13.79 -3.92 -24.52
CA ARG A 446 15.06 -4.01 -25.28
C ARG A 446 14.90 -4.72 -26.62
N GLN A 447 14.07 -5.76 -26.65
CA GLN A 447 13.79 -6.57 -27.83
C GLN A 447 12.35 -7.05 -27.78
N ALA A 448 11.69 -7.09 -28.94
CA ALA A 448 10.36 -7.65 -29.12
C ALA A 448 10.24 -8.27 -30.51
N GLY A 449 9.57 -9.40 -30.64
CA GLY A 449 9.36 -10.06 -31.92
C GLY A 449 8.24 -11.09 -31.87
N PHE A 450 7.82 -11.57 -33.04
CA PHE A 450 6.91 -12.69 -33.16
C PHE A 450 7.22 -13.57 -34.38
N SER A 451 6.75 -14.81 -34.35
CA SER A 451 6.64 -15.69 -35.51
C SER A 451 5.26 -16.34 -35.55
N ALA A 452 4.66 -16.48 -36.73
CA ALA A 452 3.35 -17.11 -36.88
C ALA A 452 3.15 -17.68 -38.30
N ASN A 453 2.29 -18.70 -38.41
CA ASN A 453 1.53 -18.94 -39.64
C ASN A 453 0.46 -17.84 -39.72
N VAL A 454 0.29 -17.19 -40.87
CA VAL A 454 -0.67 -16.09 -41.03
C VAL A 454 -1.62 -16.31 -42.19
N SER A 455 -2.86 -15.87 -41.99
CA SER A 455 -3.88 -15.68 -43.04
C SER A 455 -4.39 -14.25 -42.93
N LEU A 456 -4.01 -13.41 -43.90
CA LEU A 456 -4.27 -11.97 -43.91
C LEU A 456 -5.10 -11.61 -45.14
N THR A 457 -6.27 -11.01 -44.90
CA THR A 457 -7.10 -10.29 -45.87
C THR A 457 -7.43 -8.91 -45.30
N HIS A 458 -8.20 -8.10 -46.02
CA HIS A 458 -8.69 -6.81 -45.50
C HIS A 458 -9.58 -6.99 -44.27
N GLU A 459 -10.49 -7.98 -44.27
CA GLU A 459 -11.43 -8.23 -43.17
C GLU A 459 -10.89 -9.19 -42.10
N LEU A 460 -9.97 -10.10 -42.41
CA LEU A 460 -9.47 -11.12 -41.48
C LEU A 460 -7.95 -11.01 -41.29
N GLN A 461 -7.49 -10.94 -40.03
CA GLN A 461 -6.07 -11.05 -39.68
C GLN A 461 -5.90 -12.17 -38.65
N ARG A 462 -5.54 -13.36 -39.12
CA ARG A 462 -5.30 -14.55 -38.29
C ARG A 462 -3.81 -14.87 -38.19
N PHE A 463 -3.38 -15.19 -36.97
CA PHE A 463 -2.04 -15.63 -36.58
C PHE A 463 -2.17 -16.95 -35.82
N GLU A 464 -1.83 -18.07 -36.45
CA GLU A 464 -1.79 -19.42 -35.87
C GLU A 464 -0.35 -19.83 -35.55
N ASN A 465 -0.16 -20.68 -34.54
CA ASN A 465 1.17 -21.02 -34.01
C ASN A 465 2.00 -19.76 -33.68
N LEU A 466 1.32 -18.75 -33.15
CA LEU A 466 1.87 -17.44 -32.82
C LEU A 466 2.79 -17.61 -31.59
N GLU A 467 4.08 -17.36 -31.78
CA GLU A 467 5.08 -17.26 -30.72
C GLU A 467 5.59 -15.82 -30.66
N ILE A 468 5.36 -15.15 -29.53
CA ILE A 468 5.78 -13.77 -29.26
C ILE A 468 6.91 -13.82 -28.22
N ALA A 469 8.01 -13.12 -28.47
CA ALA A 469 9.12 -12.96 -27.55
C ALA A 469 9.25 -11.49 -27.12
N VAL A 470 9.28 -11.22 -25.81
CA VAL A 470 9.38 -9.86 -25.24
C VAL A 470 10.43 -9.85 -24.13
N GLY A 471 11.58 -9.22 -24.37
CA GLY A 471 12.71 -9.31 -23.44
C GLY A 471 13.17 -10.76 -23.28
N SER A 472 12.92 -11.38 -22.12
CA SER A 472 13.13 -12.80 -21.84
C SER A 472 11.86 -13.66 -21.90
N ALA A 473 10.68 -13.04 -21.95
CA ALA A 473 9.38 -13.69 -21.90
C ALA A 473 9.02 -14.35 -23.24
N THR A 474 8.35 -15.50 -23.20
CA THR A 474 7.83 -16.20 -24.38
C THR A 474 6.36 -16.56 -24.22
N LEU A 475 5.51 -16.06 -25.12
CA LEU A 475 4.06 -16.32 -25.16
C LEU A 475 3.71 -17.08 -26.44
N LYS A 476 2.93 -18.16 -26.33
CA LYS A 476 2.59 -19.04 -27.46
C LYS A 476 1.07 -19.26 -27.58
N GLY A 477 0.56 -19.32 -28.81
CA GLY A 477 -0.84 -19.67 -29.08
C GLY A 477 -1.37 -19.14 -30.40
N ARG A 478 -2.41 -18.29 -30.37
CA ARG A 478 -3.05 -17.69 -31.55
C ARG A 478 -3.66 -16.32 -31.27
N LEU A 479 -3.77 -15.52 -32.33
CA LEU A 479 -4.54 -14.27 -32.36
C LEU A 479 -5.36 -14.23 -33.64
N GLU A 480 -6.63 -13.82 -33.55
CA GLU A 480 -7.50 -13.59 -34.70
C GLU A 480 -8.27 -12.29 -34.52
N ARG A 481 -8.18 -11.39 -35.50
CA ARG A 481 -9.00 -10.17 -35.59
C ARG A 481 -9.88 -10.27 -36.83
N GLN A 482 -11.17 -9.99 -36.68
CA GLN A 482 -12.10 -9.89 -37.81
C GLN A 482 -12.79 -8.52 -37.80
N ALA A 483 -12.76 -7.81 -38.93
CA ALA A 483 -13.31 -6.47 -39.09
C ALA A 483 -14.14 -6.40 -40.37
N ILE A 484 -15.37 -6.92 -40.29
CA ILE A 484 -16.37 -6.83 -41.37
C ILE A 484 -16.92 -5.40 -41.42
N SER A 485 -17.08 -4.84 -42.61
CA SER A 485 -17.64 -3.50 -42.78
C SER A 485 -19.04 -3.38 -42.17
N GLY A 486 -19.25 -2.37 -41.32
CA GLY A 486 -20.52 -2.13 -40.63
C GLY A 486 -20.79 -2.99 -39.39
N GLN A 487 -19.81 -3.75 -38.89
CA GLN A 487 -19.90 -4.50 -37.63
C GLN A 487 -18.80 -4.10 -36.64
N THR A 488 -19.07 -4.23 -35.34
CA THR A 488 -18.05 -4.11 -34.29
C THR A 488 -16.98 -5.19 -34.51
N PRO A 489 -15.70 -4.85 -34.71
CA PRO A 489 -14.66 -5.83 -34.97
C PRO A 489 -14.49 -6.82 -33.80
N THR A 490 -14.20 -8.09 -34.11
CA THR A 490 -13.92 -9.12 -33.09
C THR A 490 -12.41 -9.31 -32.91
N LEU A 491 -12.01 -9.76 -31.72
CA LEU A 491 -10.62 -10.06 -31.38
C LEU A 491 -10.55 -11.30 -30.48
N SER A 492 -10.21 -12.46 -31.05
CA SER A 492 -9.97 -13.68 -30.28
C SER A 492 -8.48 -13.86 -30.00
N VAL A 493 -8.12 -14.01 -28.73
CA VAL A 493 -6.75 -14.19 -28.24
C VAL A 493 -6.67 -15.48 -27.43
N ALA A 494 -5.69 -16.33 -27.70
CA ALA A 494 -5.35 -17.44 -26.81
C ALA A 494 -3.82 -17.49 -26.66
N LEU A 495 -3.30 -17.20 -25.47
CA LEU A 495 -1.86 -17.10 -25.20
C LEU A 495 -1.49 -17.86 -23.91
N ASN A 496 -0.37 -18.57 -23.95
CA ASN A 496 0.19 -19.34 -22.84
C ASN A 496 1.72 -19.14 -22.79
N GLY A 497 2.31 -18.85 -21.64
CA GLY A 497 3.76 -18.63 -21.53
C GLY A 497 4.34 -18.62 -20.13
N ASP A 498 5.65 -18.40 -20.04
CA ASP A 498 6.40 -18.38 -18.77
C ASP A 498 6.16 -17.08 -17.97
N THR A 499 6.21 -15.94 -18.66
CA THR A 499 6.01 -14.61 -18.09
C THR A 499 5.07 -13.79 -18.97
N LEU A 500 4.09 -13.13 -18.35
CA LEU A 500 3.11 -12.27 -19.02
C LEU A 500 2.98 -10.95 -18.26
N ASP A 501 3.44 -9.88 -18.90
CA ASP A 501 3.28 -8.50 -18.43
C ASP A 501 2.05 -7.89 -19.13
N LEU A 502 1.03 -7.52 -18.35
CA LEU A 502 -0.22 -6.98 -18.87
C LEU A 502 -0.03 -5.60 -19.49
N ASP A 503 0.82 -4.77 -18.91
CA ASP A 503 1.05 -3.39 -19.34
C ASP A 503 1.81 -3.41 -20.68
N ALA A 504 2.80 -4.30 -20.82
CA ALA A 504 3.48 -4.57 -22.08
C ALA A 504 2.55 -5.19 -23.15
N LEU A 505 1.64 -6.10 -22.78
CA LEU A 505 0.68 -6.67 -23.73
C LEU A 505 -0.36 -5.66 -24.20
N GLN A 506 -0.88 -4.79 -23.34
CA GLN A 506 -1.79 -3.71 -23.75
C GLN A 506 -1.11 -2.77 -24.74
N ALA A 507 0.13 -2.37 -24.46
CA ALA A 507 0.90 -1.51 -25.36
C ALA A 507 1.20 -2.18 -26.72
N LEU A 508 1.49 -3.48 -26.75
CA LEU A 508 1.67 -4.25 -27.99
C LEU A 508 0.33 -4.45 -28.76
N ALA A 509 -0.80 -4.61 -28.06
CA ALA A 509 -2.11 -4.72 -28.69
C ALA A 509 -2.53 -3.44 -29.43
N GLY A 510 -2.20 -2.26 -28.89
CA GLY A 510 -2.41 -0.97 -29.57
C GLY A 510 -1.62 -0.83 -30.88
N LEU A 511 -0.44 -1.45 -30.99
CA LEU A 511 0.30 -1.52 -32.27
C LEU A 511 -0.39 -2.43 -33.29
N ALA A 512 -1.02 -3.51 -32.85
CA ALA A 512 -1.67 -4.50 -33.72
C ALA A 512 -3.01 -4.02 -34.28
N THR A 513 -3.76 -3.18 -33.54
CA THR A 513 -4.98 -2.55 -34.06
C THR A 513 -4.67 -1.44 -35.06
N GLY A 514 -3.52 -0.77 -34.94
CA GLY A 514 -3.04 0.25 -35.87
C GLY A 514 -3.82 1.55 -35.73
N GLN A 515 -3.80 2.12 -34.52
CA GLN A 515 -4.64 3.26 -34.12
C GLN A 515 -4.36 4.55 -34.90
N GLU A 516 -5.42 5.15 -35.43
CA GLU A 516 -5.55 6.61 -35.44
C GLU A 516 -6.12 7.07 -34.09
N SER A 517 -5.96 8.35 -33.74
CA SER A 517 -6.31 8.87 -32.41
C SER A 517 -7.82 8.96 -32.16
N GLY A 518 -8.46 7.82 -31.88
CA GLY A 518 -9.88 7.71 -31.54
C GLY A 518 -10.29 6.32 -31.04
N ASP A 519 -10.02 5.28 -31.83
CA ASP A 519 -10.45 3.91 -31.55
C ASP A 519 -9.61 3.26 -30.43
N ASN A 520 -10.29 2.65 -29.46
CA ASN A 520 -9.70 1.95 -28.33
C ASN A 520 -9.76 0.42 -28.55
N VAL A 521 -8.87 -0.35 -27.91
CA VAL A 521 -8.91 -1.83 -27.96
C VAL A 521 -10.21 -2.36 -27.32
N LEU A 522 -10.80 -1.60 -26.39
CA LEU A 522 -12.08 -1.89 -25.75
C LEU A 522 -13.30 -1.76 -26.67
N ASP A 523 -13.15 -1.16 -27.86
CA ASP A 523 -14.23 -1.06 -28.86
C ASP A 523 -14.37 -2.35 -29.69
N HIS A 524 -13.51 -3.35 -29.47
CA HIS A 524 -13.58 -4.69 -30.06
C HIS A 524 -14.45 -5.64 -29.23
N LYS A 525 -15.09 -6.61 -29.88
CA LYS A 525 -15.63 -7.79 -29.21
C LYS A 525 -14.50 -8.77 -28.91
N ILE A 526 -13.94 -8.69 -27.70
CA ILE A 526 -12.77 -9.48 -27.26
C ILE A 526 -13.23 -10.85 -26.73
N ALA A 527 -12.50 -11.91 -27.08
CA ALA A 527 -12.61 -13.23 -26.46
C ALA A 527 -11.19 -13.76 -26.16
N ALA A 528 -10.77 -13.67 -24.90
CA ALA A 528 -9.40 -13.88 -24.47
C ALA A 528 -9.27 -15.08 -23.52
N GLN A 529 -8.31 -15.96 -23.81
CA GLN A 529 -7.80 -17.00 -22.91
C GLN A 529 -6.31 -16.74 -22.67
N LEU A 530 -5.93 -16.43 -21.44
CA LEU A 530 -4.55 -16.13 -21.06
C LEU A 530 -4.09 -17.09 -19.97
N LYS A 531 -2.88 -17.63 -20.11
CA LYS A 531 -2.21 -18.43 -19.08
C LYS A 531 -0.74 -18.01 -18.94
N ALA A 532 -0.28 -17.87 -17.70
CA ALA A 532 1.09 -17.49 -17.41
C ALA A 532 1.58 -18.10 -16.10
N ASP A 533 2.81 -18.64 -16.10
CA ASP A 533 3.44 -19.16 -14.87
C ASP A 533 3.79 -18.02 -13.91
N ARG A 534 4.16 -16.84 -14.44
CA ARG A 534 4.16 -15.55 -13.73
C ARG A 534 3.42 -14.48 -14.54
N PHE A 535 2.56 -13.73 -13.87
CA PHE A 535 1.74 -12.65 -14.42
C PHE A 535 2.03 -11.37 -13.64
N THR A 536 2.26 -10.26 -14.33
CA THR A 536 2.54 -8.96 -13.70
C THR A 536 1.58 -7.92 -14.27
N ALA A 537 0.91 -7.16 -13.41
CA ALA A 537 -0.01 -6.08 -13.80
C ALA A 537 -0.09 -5.01 -12.70
N PHE A 538 -0.12 -3.73 -13.08
CA PHE A 538 -0.23 -2.61 -12.13
C PHE A 538 0.86 -2.58 -11.04
N GLY A 539 2.02 -3.19 -11.31
CA GLY A 539 3.11 -3.39 -10.35
C GLY A 539 2.96 -4.58 -9.39
N VAL A 540 1.89 -5.37 -9.49
CA VAL A 540 1.65 -6.56 -8.66
C VAL A 540 2.04 -7.82 -9.43
N ASP A 541 2.83 -8.70 -8.78
CA ASP A 541 3.16 -10.04 -9.27
C ASP A 541 2.16 -11.10 -8.78
N ALA A 542 1.84 -12.04 -9.66
CA ALA A 542 1.02 -13.22 -9.41
C ALA A 542 1.61 -14.47 -10.10
N GLU A 543 1.40 -15.65 -9.54
CA GLU A 543 1.93 -16.91 -10.09
C GLU A 543 0.82 -17.90 -10.48
N ASN A 544 1.08 -18.65 -11.56
CA ASN A 544 0.19 -19.63 -12.18
C ASN A 544 -1.21 -19.04 -12.42
N VAL A 545 -1.26 -17.96 -13.20
CA VAL A 545 -2.51 -17.28 -13.58
C VAL A 545 -3.11 -17.95 -14.81
N GLU A 546 -4.40 -18.22 -14.73
CA GLU A 546 -5.23 -18.73 -15.83
C GLU A 546 -6.53 -17.91 -15.84
N THR A 547 -6.82 -17.24 -16.95
CA THR A 547 -8.05 -16.44 -17.12
C THR A 547 -8.67 -16.65 -18.49
N THR A 548 -9.99 -16.78 -18.52
CA THR A 548 -10.83 -16.82 -19.72
C THR A 548 -11.93 -15.79 -19.55
N PHE A 549 -11.99 -14.82 -20.45
CA PHE A 549 -12.99 -13.75 -20.42
C PHE A 549 -13.42 -13.30 -21.82
N THR A 550 -14.61 -12.72 -21.91
CA THR A 550 -15.16 -12.09 -23.11
C THR A 550 -15.63 -10.67 -22.79
N ILE A 551 -15.44 -9.74 -23.72
CA ILE A 551 -15.97 -8.37 -23.68
C ILE A 551 -16.73 -8.15 -24.98
N ALA A 552 -18.03 -7.84 -24.93
CA ALA A 552 -18.85 -7.57 -26.11
C ALA A 552 -20.09 -6.75 -25.74
N ASP A 553 -20.44 -5.76 -26.57
CA ASP A 553 -21.71 -5.01 -26.48
C ASP A 553 -21.97 -4.35 -25.10
N GLY A 554 -20.91 -3.90 -24.41
CA GLY A 554 -21.00 -3.35 -23.04
C GLY A 554 -21.08 -4.41 -21.93
N ALA A 555 -20.90 -5.69 -22.25
CA ALA A 555 -20.82 -6.79 -21.30
C ALA A 555 -19.40 -7.36 -21.16
N LEU A 556 -19.00 -7.65 -19.93
CA LEU A 556 -17.82 -8.43 -19.55
C LEU A 556 -18.29 -9.75 -18.91
N ALA A 557 -17.88 -10.89 -19.44
CA ALA A 557 -18.03 -12.18 -18.76
C ALA A 557 -16.66 -12.81 -18.50
N VAL A 558 -16.41 -13.19 -17.25
CA VAL A 558 -15.23 -13.93 -16.81
C VAL A 558 -15.68 -15.36 -16.52
N ASP A 559 -15.49 -16.25 -17.49
CA ASP A 559 -15.85 -17.66 -17.37
C ASP A 559 -14.98 -18.35 -16.30
N ARG A 560 -13.74 -17.87 -16.15
CA ARG A 560 -12.76 -18.37 -15.18
C ARG A 560 -11.66 -17.35 -14.96
N LEU A 561 -11.34 -17.06 -13.70
CA LEU A 561 -10.06 -16.53 -13.25
C LEU A 561 -9.54 -17.47 -12.15
N SER A 562 -8.25 -17.82 -12.23
CA SER A 562 -7.55 -18.64 -11.25
C SER A 562 -6.13 -18.11 -11.09
N VAL A 563 -5.73 -17.81 -9.86
CA VAL A 563 -4.39 -17.36 -9.47
C VAL A 563 -3.94 -18.21 -8.30
N LYS A 564 -2.80 -18.92 -8.40
CA LYS A 564 -2.38 -19.83 -7.32
C LYS A 564 -1.61 -19.14 -6.22
N ASN A 565 -0.90 -18.06 -6.54
CA ASN A 565 -0.22 -17.24 -5.56
C ASN A 565 -0.32 -15.76 -5.96
N LEU A 566 -1.02 -14.97 -5.15
CA LEU A 566 -1.08 -13.51 -5.18
C LEU A 566 -0.67 -13.06 -3.78
N ALA A 567 0.60 -12.71 -3.60
CA ALA A 567 1.19 -12.32 -2.31
C ALA A 567 0.86 -13.28 -1.13
N GLY A 568 0.84 -14.59 -1.38
CA GLY A 568 0.53 -15.63 -0.39
C GLY A 568 -0.91 -16.16 -0.42
N ALA A 569 -1.76 -15.72 -1.35
CA ALA A 569 -3.15 -16.18 -1.48
C ALA A 569 -3.45 -16.89 -2.82
N GLU A 570 -4.24 -17.96 -2.77
CA GLU A 570 -4.96 -18.50 -3.94
C GLU A 570 -6.27 -17.70 -4.12
N LEU A 571 -6.51 -17.21 -5.33
CA LEU A 571 -7.73 -16.50 -5.71
C LEU A 571 -8.38 -17.18 -6.92
N THR A 572 -9.70 -17.35 -6.90
CA THR A 572 -10.47 -17.69 -8.09
C THR A 572 -11.67 -16.75 -8.23
N ALA A 573 -12.06 -16.40 -9.46
CA ALA A 573 -13.29 -15.67 -9.72
C ALA A 573 -14.02 -16.19 -10.96
N THR A 574 -15.34 -15.98 -11.00
CA THR A 574 -16.20 -16.12 -12.18
C THR A 574 -17.28 -15.03 -12.14
N GLY A 575 -17.89 -14.68 -13.27
CA GLY A 575 -19.05 -13.79 -13.27
C GLY A 575 -19.35 -13.12 -14.60
N ARG A 576 -20.41 -12.32 -14.63
CA ARG A 576 -20.81 -11.49 -15.76
C ARG A 576 -21.33 -10.15 -15.27
N ALA A 577 -20.95 -9.08 -15.96
CA ALA A 577 -21.51 -7.74 -15.84
C ALA A 577 -21.88 -7.20 -17.23
N GLU A 578 -22.92 -6.38 -17.33
CA GLU A 578 -23.39 -5.78 -18.58
C GLU A 578 -24.03 -4.40 -18.35
N GLY A 579 -23.78 -3.44 -19.25
CA GLY A 579 -24.37 -2.11 -19.20
C GLY A 579 -23.40 -0.99 -19.58
N SER A 580 -23.54 0.16 -18.91
CA SER A 580 -22.69 1.35 -19.08
C SER A 580 -21.97 1.69 -17.78
N LEU A 581 -20.96 2.57 -17.83
CA LEU A 581 -20.19 3.05 -16.66
C LEU A 581 -21.02 3.68 -15.52
N LEU A 582 -22.31 3.97 -15.74
CA LEU A 582 -23.24 4.57 -14.77
C LEU A 582 -24.51 3.73 -14.51
N ASP A 583 -24.70 2.63 -15.25
CA ASP A 583 -25.81 1.67 -15.08
C ASP A 583 -25.33 0.31 -15.60
N TYR A 584 -24.73 -0.46 -14.69
CA TYR A 584 -24.10 -1.76 -14.91
C TYR A 584 -24.81 -2.79 -14.02
N LYS A 585 -25.09 -3.98 -14.56
CA LYS A 585 -25.79 -5.06 -13.85
C LYS A 585 -25.02 -6.36 -13.98
N GLY A 586 -24.99 -7.17 -12.93
CA GLY A 586 -24.15 -8.37 -12.96
C GLY A 586 -24.16 -9.21 -11.70
N ALA A 587 -23.55 -10.39 -11.83
CA ALA A 587 -23.32 -11.33 -10.74
C ALA A 587 -22.04 -12.13 -10.97
N GLY A 588 -21.32 -12.46 -9.90
CA GLY A 588 -20.12 -13.28 -9.94
C GLY A 588 -19.84 -13.95 -8.60
N GLU A 589 -18.95 -14.94 -8.63
CA GLU A 589 -18.45 -15.64 -7.44
C GLU A 589 -16.95 -15.44 -7.30
N ILE A 590 -16.48 -15.36 -6.06
CA ILE A 590 -15.04 -15.36 -5.74
C ILE A 590 -14.72 -16.43 -4.70
N THR A 591 -13.51 -16.99 -4.73
CA THR A 591 -12.93 -17.72 -3.61
C THR A 591 -11.53 -17.20 -3.32
N PHE A 592 -11.22 -17.08 -2.04
CA PHE A 592 -9.93 -16.61 -1.52
C PHE A 592 -9.45 -17.62 -0.48
N LYS A 593 -8.21 -18.09 -0.60
CA LYS A 593 -7.57 -18.93 0.41
C LYS A 593 -6.16 -18.46 0.68
N SER A 594 -5.73 -18.49 1.93
CA SER A 594 -4.33 -18.22 2.27
C SER A 594 -3.95 -18.90 3.59
N ALA A 595 -2.75 -19.50 3.62
CA ALA A 595 -2.17 -20.02 4.85
C ALA A 595 -1.71 -18.87 5.77
N ASP A 596 -1.14 -17.82 5.19
CA ASP A 596 -0.75 -16.57 5.84
C ASP A 596 -1.11 -15.38 4.93
N PRO A 597 -2.18 -14.63 5.22
CA PRO A 597 -2.62 -13.50 4.40
C PRO A 597 -1.78 -12.23 4.63
N GLY A 598 -0.72 -12.24 5.44
CA GLY A 598 0.08 -11.05 5.75
C GLY A 598 0.70 -10.37 4.53
N GLY A 599 1.16 -11.15 3.55
CA GLY A 599 1.61 -10.62 2.26
C GLY A 599 0.49 -9.94 1.46
N PHE A 600 -0.68 -10.58 1.41
CA PHE A 600 -1.86 -10.05 0.73
C PHE A 600 -2.41 -8.76 1.38
N PHE A 601 -2.48 -8.71 2.71
CA PHE A 601 -2.85 -7.48 3.44
C PHE A 601 -1.82 -6.36 3.25
N THR A 602 -0.52 -6.70 3.14
CA THR A 602 0.55 -5.74 2.85
C THR A 602 0.39 -5.14 1.45
N MET A 603 0.12 -5.97 0.44
CA MET A 603 -0.20 -5.53 -0.92
C MET A 603 -1.46 -4.65 -0.95
N LEU A 604 -2.54 -5.02 -0.24
CA LEU A 604 -3.73 -4.16 -0.13
C LEU A 604 -3.40 -2.79 0.51
N ARG A 605 -2.59 -2.74 1.56
CA ARG A 605 -2.15 -1.47 2.20
C ARG A 605 -1.32 -0.59 1.26
N GLU A 606 -0.62 -1.18 0.30
CA GLU A 606 0.27 -0.47 -0.64
C GLU A 606 -0.45 0.01 -1.91
N HIS A 607 -1.51 -0.68 -2.34
CA HIS A 607 -2.29 -0.34 -3.53
C HIS A 607 -3.65 0.34 -3.24
N LEU A 608 -4.14 0.34 -2.00
CA LEU A 608 -5.35 1.08 -1.59
C LEU A 608 -5.02 2.41 -0.88
N PRO A 609 -5.98 3.36 -0.81
CA PRO A 609 -5.85 4.54 0.03
C PRO A 609 -5.56 4.19 1.49
N ARG A 610 -4.61 4.89 2.11
CA ARG A 610 -4.23 4.67 3.52
C ARG A 610 -5.45 4.81 4.43
N HIS A 611 -5.69 3.79 5.25
CA HIS A 611 -6.78 3.76 6.23
C HIS A 611 -6.33 3.00 7.49
N PRO A 612 -6.62 3.48 8.73
CA PRO A 612 -6.10 2.86 9.95
C PRO A 612 -6.47 1.39 10.15
N VAL A 613 -7.56 0.90 9.53
CA VAL A 613 -7.94 -0.52 9.57
C VAL A 613 -6.98 -1.39 8.75
N LEU A 614 -6.46 -0.90 7.62
CA LEU A 614 -5.44 -1.65 6.84
C LEU A 614 -4.14 -1.79 7.63
N ASP A 615 -3.71 -0.71 8.31
CA ASP A 615 -2.55 -0.78 9.20
C ASP A 615 -2.80 -1.69 10.41
N ARG A 616 -4.06 -1.88 10.85
CA ARG A 616 -4.41 -2.84 11.90
C ARG A 616 -4.40 -4.27 11.36
N LEU A 617 -5.02 -4.53 10.21
CA LEU A 617 -5.02 -5.84 9.52
C LEU A 617 -3.60 -6.36 9.25
N VAL A 618 -2.68 -5.51 8.79
CA VAL A 618 -1.28 -5.90 8.56
C VAL A 618 -0.56 -6.23 9.88
N ARG A 619 -0.77 -5.46 10.95
CA ARG A 619 -0.20 -5.77 12.28
C ARG A 619 -0.77 -7.07 12.88
N ASN A 620 -2.04 -7.34 12.63
CA ASN A 620 -2.77 -8.48 13.17
C ASN A 620 -2.83 -9.69 12.23
N ALA A 621 -2.06 -9.70 11.13
CA ALA A 621 -2.17 -10.69 10.05
C ALA A 621 -2.15 -12.16 10.51
N GLY A 622 -1.32 -12.50 11.51
CA GLY A 622 -1.23 -13.85 12.07
C GLY A 622 -2.54 -14.38 12.69
N TRP A 623 -3.44 -13.49 13.12
CA TRP A 623 -4.76 -13.87 13.62
C TRP A 623 -5.74 -14.30 12.52
N TYR A 624 -5.37 -14.15 11.24
CA TYR A 624 -6.15 -14.55 10.06
C TYR A 624 -5.50 -15.69 9.26
N GLY A 625 -4.54 -16.42 9.85
CA GLY A 625 -3.95 -17.60 9.21
C GLY A 625 -4.98 -18.68 8.87
N ASN A 626 -4.66 -19.56 7.91
CA ASN A 626 -5.56 -20.63 7.42
C ASN A 626 -6.95 -20.12 6.99
N THR A 627 -7.00 -18.99 6.26
CA THR A 627 -8.24 -18.42 5.74
C THR A 627 -8.70 -19.17 4.48
N ALA A 628 -10.00 -19.45 4.41
CA ALA A 628 -10.69 -19.93 3.22
C ALA A 628 -12.11 -19.32 3.17
N LEU A 629 -12.32 -18.39 2.24
CA LEU A 629 -13.57 -17.66 2.01
C LEU A 629 -14.12 -17.94 0.61
N ARG A 630 -15.43 -17.96 0.49
CA ARG A 630 -16.19 -17.92 -0.78
C ARG A 630 -17.17 -16.78 -0.71
N GLY A 631 -17.38 -16.07 -1.80
CA GLY A 631 -18.29 -14.95 -1.85
C GLY A 631 -19.06 -14.84 -3.16
N ALA A 632 -20.13 -14.06 -3.11
CA ALA A 632 -20.88 -13.62 -4.27
C ALA A 632 -20.87 -12.09 -4.34
N LEU A 633 -20.60 -11.58 -5.53
CA LEU A 633 -20.63 -10.15 -5.87
C LEU A 633 -21.79 -9.92 -6.84
N THR A 634 -22.64 -8.94 -6.57
CA THR A 634 -23.70 -8.50 -7.49
C THR A 634 -23.62 -7.01 -7.74
N LEU A 635 -24.01 -6.61 -8.95
CA LEU A 635 -23.96 -5.25 -9.47
C LEU A 635 -25.35 -4.85 -9.95
N GLY A 636 -25.79 -3.63 -9.63
CA GLY A 636 -27.08 -3.07 -10.07
C GLY A 636 -28.29 -3.92 -9.68
N GLY A 637 -28.42 -4.24 -8.39
CA GLY A 637 -29.42 -5.15 -7.83
C GLY A 637 -30.84 -4.58 -7.72
N GLU A 638 -31.82 -5.46 -7.52
CA GLU A 638 -33.25 -5.11 -7.52
C GLU A 638 -33.68 -4.16 -6.38
N GLU A 639 -32.94 -4.12 -5.26
CA GLU A 639 -33.25 -3.29 -4.10
C GLU A 639 -32.66 -1.86 -4.17
N GLY A 640 -31.95 -1.51 -5.27
CA GLY A 640 -31.32 -0.21 -5.46
C GLY A 640 -29.86 -0.12 -5.00
N ASP A 641 -29.23 -1.25 -4.63
CA ASP A 641 -27.79 -1.34 -4.43
C ASP A 641 -27.04 -1.43 -5.77
N ALA A 642 -26.06 -0.55 -5.96
CA ALA A 642 -25.17 -0.58 -7.11
C ALA A 642 -24.10 -1.68 -7.01
N LEU A 643 -23.66 -2.01 -5.80
CA LEU A 643 -22.74 -3.12 -5.51
C LEU A 643 -23.14 -3.79 -4.19
N THR A 644 -23.23 -5.12 -4.20
CA THR A 644 -23.29 -5.96 -3.00
C THR A 644 -22.21 -7.03 -3.06
N VAL A 645 -21.45 -7.19 -1.97
CA VAL A 645 -20.40 -8.20 -1.81
C VAL A 645 -20.66 -8.99 -0.55
N THR A 646 -20.94 -10.28 -0.71
CA THR A 646 -21.03 -11.24 0.39
C THR A 646 -19.79 -12.13 0.42
N LEU A 647 -19.28 -12.45 1.60
CA LEU A 647 -18.20 -13.39 1.84
C LEU A 647 -18.58 -14.29 3.02
N ALA A 648 -18.41 -15.60 2.89
CA ALA A 648 -18.61 -16.58 3.95
C ALA A 648 -17.50 -17.63 3.94
N GLY A 649 -17.12 -18.15 5.12
CA GLY A 649 -16.12 -19.20 5.22
C GLY A 649 -15.46 -19.28 6.59
N VAL A 650 -14.15 -19.50 6.62
CA VAL A 650 -13.34 -19.61 7.83
C VAL A 650 -12.06 -18.78 7.78
N SER A 651 -11.61 -18.28 8.92
CA SER A 651 -10.33 -17.61 9.13
C SER A 651 -9.80 -17.92 10.53
N ASN A 652 -8.64 -18.59 10.63
CA ASN A 652 -8.04 -19.05 11.88
C ASN A 652 -9.02 -19.81 12.81
N GLY A 653 -9.84 -20.69 12.22
CA GLY A 653 -10.90 -21.43 12.92
C GLY A 653 -12.18 -20.63 13.19
N SER A 654 -12.16 -19.30 13.11
CA SER A 654 -13.37 -18.48 13.21
C SER A 654 -14.25 -18.70 11.97
N ARG A 655 -15.55 -18.92 12.15
CA ARG A 655 -16.54 -18.79 11.07
C ARG A 655 -16.68 -17.31 10.73
N VAL A 656 -16.50 -16.96 9.46
CA VAL A 656 -16.59 -15.60 8.93
C VAL A 656 -17.85 -15.49 8.09
N ASN A 657 -18.66 -14.46 8.34
CA ASN A 657 -19.66 -13.93 7.42
C ASN A 657 -19.42 -12.43 7.27
N LEU A 658 -19.45 -11.90 6.05
CA LEU A 658 -19.38 -10.47 5.75
C LEU A 658 -20.35 -10.15 4.61
N ASP A 659 -21.08 -9.07 4.76
CA ASP A 659 -21.99 -8.51 3.77
C ASP A 659 -21.71 -7.00 3.67
N TYR A 660 -21.41 -6.52 2.46
CA TYR A 660 -21.07 -5.13 2.17
C TYR A 660 -21.91 -4.62 1.01
N ARG A 661 -22.62 -3.51 1.20
CA ARG A 661 -23.51 -2.87 0.21
C ARG A 661 -23.08 -1.44 -0.09
N MET A 662 -23.27 -1.01 -1.32
CA MET A 662 -23.14 0.37 -1.78
C MET A 662 -24.33 0.75 -2.67
N SER A 663 -25.01 1.86 -2.37
CA SER A 663 -26.12 2.34 -3.21
C SER A 663 -25.67 3.03 -4.51
N ASP A 664 -24.38 3.34 -4.64
CA ASP A 664 -23.73 3.90 -5.83
C ASP A 664 -22.24 3.52 -5.78
N LEU A 665 -21.60 3.14 -6.90
CA LEU A 665 -20.15 2.98 -6.93
C LEU A 665 -19.42 4.32 -6.72
N LEU A 666 -20.06 5.45 -7.06
CA LEU A 666 -19.56 6.79 -6.73
C LEU A 666 -19.61 7.08 -5.21
N ALA A 667 -20.20 6.21 -4.38
CA ALA A 667 -20.11 6.35 -2.92
C ALA A 667 -18.66 6.18 -2.40
N LEU A 668 -17.75 5.57 -3.17
CA LEU A 668 -16.30 5.61 -2.92
C LEU A 668 -15.73 7.05 -2.93
N THR A 669 -16.43 8.00 -3.56
CA THR A 669 -16.07 9.44 -3.59
C THR A 669 -16.82 10.27 -2.52
N GLY A 670 -17.58 9.62 -1.63
CA GLY A 670 -18.38 10.27 -0.59
C GLY A 670 -19.80 10.67 -1.01
N ASN A 671 -20.26 10.26 -2.20
CA ASN A 671 -21.61 10.51 -2.71
C ASN A 671 -22.44 9.22 -2.75
N GLY A 672 -23.21 8.95 -1.70
CA GLY A 672 -24.09 7.77 -1.62
C GLY A 672 -24.12 7.15 -0.23
N THR A 673 -24.70 5.96 -0.10
CA THR A 673 -24.70 5.20 1.16
C THR A 673 -23.87 3.92 1.02
N THR A 674 -23.22 3.53 2.10
CA THR A 674 -22.56 2.23 2.21
C THR A 674 -22.92 1.56 3.53
N SER A 675 -23.01 0.24 3.54
CA SER A 675 -23.14 -0.53 4.77
C SER A 675 -22.24 -1.75 4.77
N LEU A 676 -21.80 -2.12 5.96
CA LEU A 676 -20.98 -3.30 6.25
C LEU A 676 -21.62 -4.03 7.43
N GLU A 677 -21.88 -5.33 7.28
CA GLU A 677 -22.19 -6.23 8.37
C GLU A 677 -21.22 -7.41 8.34
N ALA A 678 -20.35 -7.50 9.34
CA ALA A 678 -19.40 -8.58 9.52
C ALA A 678 -19.70 -9.34 10.82
N THR A 679 -19.64 -10.66 10.80
CA THR A 679 -19.76 -11.53 11.98
C THR A 679 -18.66 -12.57 11.97
N LEU A 680 -17.98 -12.71 13.12
CA LEU A 680 -16.94 -13.69 13.41
C LEU A 680 -17.39 -14.55 14.60
N GLU A 681 -17.36 -15.87 14.47
CA GLU A 681 -17.68 -16.80 15.55
C GLU A 681 -16.53 -17.78 15.78
N ASN A 682 -16.03 -17.90 17.01
CA ASN A 682 -14.95 -18.83 17.35
C ASN A 682 -15.19 -19.48 18.72
N ALA A 683 -14.82 -20.75 18.87
CA ALA A 683 -14.85 -21.43 20.15
C ALA A 683 -13.89 -20.78 21.17
N VAL A 684 -12.80 -20.15 20.69
CA VAL A 684 -11.75 -19.50 21.49
C VAL A 684 -11.83 -17.97 21.28
N PRO A 685 -12.38 -17.19 22.24
CA PRO A 685 -12.63 -15.76 22.02
C PRO A 685 -11.38 -14.88 21.91
N SER A 686 -10.22 -15.31 22.41
CA SER A 686 -8.96 -14.59 22.19
C SER A 686 -8.59 -14.46 20.70
N ILE A 687 -8.94 -15.45 19.87
CA ILE A 687 -8.78 -15.34 18.41
C ILE A 687 -9.67 -14.22 17.84
N LEU A 688 -10.89 -14.03 18.37
CA LEU A 688 -11.78 -12.94 17.96
C LEU A 688 -11.25 -11.56 18.37
N PHE A 689 -10.61 -11.46 19.55
CA PHE A 689 -9.96 -10.22 19.98
C PHE A 689 -8.75 -9.90 19.08
N GLY A 690 -7.95 -10.91 18.70
CA GLY A 690 -6.90 -10.78 17.70
C GLY A 690 -7.42 -10.34 16.33
N GLN A 691 -8.55 -10.90 15.88
CA GLN A 691 -9.24 -10.55 14.64
C GLN A 691 -10.03 -9.23 14.71
N ALA A 692 -10.26 -8.68 15.91
CA ALA A 692 -10.74 -7.32 16.13
C ALA A 692 -9.60 -6.28 16.12
N GLY A 693 -8.34 -6.73 16.01
CA GLY A 693 -7.16 -5.87 16.01
C GLY A 693 -6.51 -5.67 17.38
N LEU A 694 -6.85 -6.44 18.42
CA LEU A 694 -6.16 -6.40 19.72
C LEU A 694 -4.96 -7.36 19.72
N ASP A 695 -4.14 -7.34 20.77
CA ASP A 695 -2.98 -8.26 20.90
C ASP A 695 -3.13 -9.14 22.16
N PRO A 696 -4.04 -10.13 22.14
CA PRO A 696 -4.42 -10.88 23.33
C PRO A 696 -3.42 -11.98 23.68
N LEU A 697 -3.11 -12.10 24.98
CA LEU A 697 -2.44 -13.25 25.55
C LEU A 697 -3.31 -14.52 25.42
N PRO A 698 -2.71 -15.73 25.31
CA PRO A 698 -3.43 -16.99 25.15
C PRO A 698 -4.06 -17.48 26.47
N VAL A 699 -5.03 -16.72 26.97
CA VAL A 699 -5.82 -17.00 28.17
C VAL A 699 -7.17 -17.60 27.76
N ASP A 700 -7.68 -18.56 28.53
CA ASP A 700 -9.05 -19.05 28.36
C ASP A 700 -10.02 -18.05 29.02
N VAL A 701 -10.92 -17.51 28.21
CA VAL A 701 -11.88 -16.45 28.59
C VAL A 701 -13.35 -16.93 28.50
N GLY A 702 -13.55 -18.24 28.34
CA GLY A 702 -14.86 -18.84 28.08
C GLY A 702 -15.02 -19.26 26.62
N ALA A 703 -16.19 -19.81 26.28
CA ALA A 703 -16.40 -20.52 25.01
C ALA A 703 -17.40 -19.84 24.07
N ASN A 704 -17.30 -20.17 22.78
CA ASN A 704 -18.29 -19.82 21.74
C ASN A 704 -18.55 -18.31 21.60
N GLY A 705 -17.49 -17.52 21.50
CA GLY A 705 -17.60 -16.10 21.23
C GLY A 705 -18.21 -15.81 19.86
N ARG A 706 -19.06 -14.78 19.79
CA ARG A 706 -19.50 -14.11 18.57
C ARG A 706 -19.13 -12.64 18.65
N LEU A 707 -18.51 -12.12 17.60
CA LEU A 707 -18.25 -10.70 17.39
C LEU A 707 -19.00 -10.26 16.13
N THR A 708 -19.87 -9.25 16.23
CA THR A 708 -20.61 -8.69 15.09
C THR A 708 -20.37 -7.19 15.00
N LEU A 709 -19.93 -6.71 13.83
CA LEU A 709 -19.77 -5.31 13.50
C LEU A 709 -20.80 -4.93 12.42
N LYS A 710 -21.61 -3.91 12.68
CA LYS A 710 -22.46 -3.25 11.69
C LYS A 710 -22.00 -1.79 11.55
N VAL A 711 -21.91 -1.30 10.31
CA VAL A 711 -21.60 0.11 9.99
C VAL A 711 -22.50 0.54 8.85
N LYS A 712 -23.07 1.76 8.91
CA LYS A 712 -23.81 2.39 7.82
C LYS A 712 -23.41 3.86 7.67
N ALA A 713 -22.68 4.18 6.62
CA ALA A 713 -22.30 5.55 6.27
C ALA A 713 -23.28 6.14 5.24
N SER A 714 -23.53 7.45 5.32
CA SER A 714 -24.37 8.17 4.36
C SER A 714 -23.73 9.52 4.00
N GLY A 715 -23.28 9.66 2.76
CA GLY A 715 -22.55 10.83 2.30
C GLY A 715 -21.28 11.09 3.10
N ASN A 716 -21.15 12.32 3.61
CA ASN A 716 -20.04 12.78 4.44
C ASN A 716 -20.34 12.82 5.95
N ASP A 717 -21.50 12.31 6.38
CA ASP A 717 -21.90 12.27 7.79
C ASP A 717 -21.22 11.11 8.54
N PRO A 718 -20.98 11.23 9.87
CA PRO A 718 -20.54 10.12 10.70
C PRO A 718 -21.49 8.91 10.61
N ALA A 719 -20.91 7.74 10.36
CA ALA A 719 -21.60 6.49 10.12
C ALA A 719 -22.24 5.96 11.41
N ASP A 720 -23.46 5.43 11.30
CA ASP A 720 -24.10 4.66 12.36
C ASP A 720 -23.36 3.32 12.50
N ALA A 721 -22.68 3.11 13.62
CA ALA A 721 -21.87 1.92 13.89
C ALA A 721 -22.36 1.21 15.16
N ALA A 722 -22.34 -0.12 15.11
CA ALA A 722 -22.72 -1.00 16.22
C ALA A 722 -21.76 -2.20 16.24
N LEU A 723 -20.93 -2.28 17.28
CA LEU A 723 -20.07 -3.43 17.56
C LEU A 723 -20.66 -4.20 18.75
N THR A 724 -20.89 -5.50 18.59
CA THR A 724 -21.34 -6.38 19.66
C THR A 724 -20.41 -7.57 19.81
N PHE A 725 -20.14 -7.97 21.04
CA PHE A 725 -19.43 -9.20 21.39
C PHE A 725 -20.25 -9.96 22.43
N ALA A 726 -20.37 -11.28 22.29
CA ALA A 726 -21.11 -12.12 23.23
C ALA A 726 -20.49 -13.52 23.37
N THR A 727 -20.55 -14.05 24.58
CA THR A 727 -20.33 -15.47 24.94
C THR A 727 -21.57 -16.00 25.69
N ASP A 728 -21.45 -17.13 26.37
CA ASP A 728 -22.43 -17.64 27.33
C ASP A 728 -22.50 -16.84 28.65
N ARG A 729 -21.45 -16.07 28.98
CA ARG A 729 -21.24 -15.40 30.28
C ARG A 729 -20.94 -13.91 30.20
N THR A 730 -20.66 -13.38 29.02
CA THR A 730 -20.22 -11.99 28.80
C THR A 730 -20.96 -11.40 27.61
N SER A 731 -21.44 -10.16 27.74
CA SER A 731 -21.97 -9.38 26.63
C SER A 731 -21.40 -7.97 26.62
N PHE A 732 -21.02 -7.50 25.45
CA PHE A 732 -20.49 -6.17 25.19
C PHE A 732 -21.19 -5.59 23.98
N THR A 733 -21.57 -4.32 24.04
CA THR A 733 -22.14 -3.57 22.93
C THR A 733 -21.58 -2.15 22.93
N ALA A 734 -21.27 -1.63 21.75
CA ALA A 734 -20.77 -0.28 21.52
C ALA A 734 -21.46 0.30 20.27
N ASN A 735 -22.45 1.16 20.48
CA ASN A 735 -23.37 1.64 19.45
C ASN A 735 -23.34 3.18 19.38
N GLY A 736 -23.27 3.77 18.19
CA GLY A 736 -23.29 5.23 18.05
C GLY A 736 -22.96 5.72 16.66
N LYS A 737 -22.49 6.97 16.56
CA LYS A 737 -22.09 7.61 15.31
C LYS A 737 -20.60 7.92 15.32
N VAL A 738 -19.86 7.37 14.34
CA VAL A 738 -18.40 7.52 14.23
C VAL A 738 -17.98 7.86 12.80
N ASP A 739 -16.95 8.70 12.67
CA ASP A 739 -16.33 8.98 11.39
C ASP A 739 -15.47 7.79 10.93
N VAL A 740 -15.63 7.40 9.67
CA VAL A 740 -14.95 6.25 9.04
C VAL A 740 -13.86 6.69 8.06
N ARG A 741 -13.65 8.00 7.87
CA ARG A 741 -12.59 8.56 7.02
C ARG A 741 -11.20 8.43 7.67
N PRO A 742 -10.10 8.27 6.91
CA PRO A 742 -8.76 8.04 7.47
C PRO A 742 -8.29 9.10 8.48
N GLU A 743 -8.48 10.38 8.17
CA GLU A 743 -8.02 11.54 8.95
C GLU A 743 -8.64 11.62 10.37
N SER A 744 -9.89 11.16 10.48
CA SER A 744 -10.78 11.37 11.64
C SER A 744 -11.35 10.06 12.19
N PHE A 745 -10.75 8.92 11.81
CA PHE A 745 -11.26 7.59 12.10
C PHE A 745 -11.56 7.37 13.59
N MET A 746 -12.76 6.84 13.88
CA MET A 746 -13.34 6.62 15.22
C MET A 746 -13.71 7.89 16.02
N ASN A 747 -13.54 9.10 15.49
CA ASN A 747 -14.06 10.30 16.14
C ASN A 747 -15.60 10.31 16.07
N GLY A 748 -16.29 10.65 17.16
CA GLY A 748 -17.75 10.56 17.24
C GLY A 748 -18.31 10.41 18.65
N GLN A 749 -19.47 9.76 18.76
CA GLN A 749 -20.17 9.48 20.02
C GLN A 749 -20.60 8.01 20.03
N ILE A 750 -20.26 7.27 21.10
CA ILE A 750 -20.46 5.82 21.22
C ILE A 750 -21.04 5.52 22.61
N ALA A 751 -22.25 4.97 22.68
CA ALA A 751 -22.81 4.41 23.90
C ALA A 751 -22.30 2.96 24.07
N VAL A 752 -21.63 2.68 25.20
CA VAL A 752 -21.04 1.39 25.51
C VAL A 752 -21.78 0.75 26.69
N SER A 753 -22.09 -0.54 26.59
CA SER A 753 -22.59 -1.38 27.67
C SER A 753 -21.82 -2.70 27.70
N LEU A 754 -21.33 -3.08 28.88
CA LEU A 754 -20.66 -4.34 29.18
C LEU A 754 -21.34 -4.98 30.39
N ASP A 755 -21.59 -6.28 30.32
CA ASP A 755 -22.08 -7.12 31.41
C ASP A 755 -21.33 -8.45 31.36
N SER A 756 -20.69 -8.85 32.47
CA SER A 756 -19.94 -10.10 32.55
C SER A 756 -20.12 -10.78 33.89
N ALA A 757 -20.40 -12.09 33.86
CA ALA A 757 -20.40 -12.95 35.04
C ALA A 757 -18.98 -13.21 35.60
N ASP A 758 -17.93 -12.87 34.85
CA ASP A 758 -16.54 -12.71 35.29
C ASP A 758 -15.74 -11.91 34.26
N ILE A 759 -15.04 -10.85 34.66
CA ILE A 759 -14.20 -10.04 33.78
C ILE A 759 -12.69 -10.31 33.94
N ASP A 760 -12.26 -11.01 34.99
CA ASP A 760 -10.83 -11.23 35.28
C ASP A 760 -10.07 -11.85 34.09
N PRO A 761 -10.57 -12.93 33.43
CA PRO A 761 -9.88 -13.52 32.29
C PRO A 761 -9.71 -12.54 31.11
N TYR A 762 -10.69 -11.65 30.88
CA TYR A 762 -10.64 -10.68 29.79
C TYR A 762 -9.65 -9.55 30.06
N LEU A 763 -9.49 -9.15 31.32
CA LEU A 763 -8.46 -8.20 31.73
C LEU A 763 -7.07 -8.82 31.56
N ILE A 764 -6.86 -10.03 32.09
CA ILE A 764 -5.57 -10.74 32.00
C ILE A 764 -5.20 -11.02 30.54
N MET A 765 -6.17 -11.40 29.70
CA MET A 765 -6.00 -11.56 28.25
C MET A 765 -5.45 -10.30 27.57
N ASN A 766 -5.79 -9.10 28.05
CA ASN A 766 -5.29 -7.83 27.52
C ASN A 766 -4.16 -7.23 28.37
N GLY A 767 -3.47 -8.04 29.19
CA GLY A 767 -2.31 -7.63 29.99
C GLY A 767 -2.64 -6.84 31.27
N ILE A 768 -3.91 -6.76 31.66
CA ILE A 768 -4.38 -6.03 32.85
C ILE A 768 -4.59 -7.02 34.00
N ALA A 769 -3.79 -6.91 35.06
CA ALA A 769 -3.92 -7.71 36.28
C ALA A 769 -4.35 -6.81 37.46
N LEU A 770 -5.62 -6.89 37.88
CA LEU A 770 -6.08 -6.17 39.07
C LEU A 770 -5.51 -6.82 40.35
N PRO A 771 -5.39 -6.09 41.47
CA PRO A 771 -5.12 -6.72 42.75
C PRO A 771 -6.19 -7.75 43.09
N GLN A 772 -5.76 -8.92 43.61
CA GLN A 772 -6.61 -10.04 44.01
C GLN A 772 -7.37 -10.75 42.86
N THR A 773 -6.90 -10.61 41.61
CA THR A 773 -7.41 -11.38 40.44
C THR A 773 -7.39 -12.90 40.66
N GLY A 774 -8.37 -13.58 40.07
CA GLY A 774 -8.47 -15.04 40.01
C GLY A 774 -9.54 -15.64 40.93
N THR A 775 -10.25 -14.81 41.69
CA THR A 775 -11.47 -15.22 42.41
C THR A 775 -12.73 -15.14 41.54
N GLY A 776 -12.66 -14.41 40.41
CA GLY A 776 -13.75 -14.16 39.49
C GLY A 776 -14.53 -12.90 39.86
N LEU A 777 -14.65 -11.96 38.93
CA LEU A 777 -15.17 -10.61 39.17
C LEU A 777 -16.40 -10.32 38.28
N PRO A 778 -17.64 -10.48 38.80
CA PRO A 778 -18.84 -10.02 38.11
C PRO A 778 -18.79 -8.51 37.89
N PHE A 779 -18.99 -8.05 36.66
CA PHE A 779 -18.75 -6.66 36.27
C PHE A 779 -19.78 -6.15 35.27
N GLY A 780 -20.46 -5.06 35.64
CA GLY A 780 -21.39 -4.33 34.77
C GLY A 780 -20.93 -2.89 34.58
N LEU A 781 -21.02 -2.38 33.35
CA LEU A 781 -20.63 -1.01 32.99
C LEU A 781 -21.55 -0.47 31.88
N GLN A 782 -22.01 0.77 32.03
CA GLN A 782 -22.65 1.57 31.00
C GLN A 782 -21.98 2.96 30.97
N VAL A 783 -21.65 3.46 29.79
CA VAL A 783 -20.91 4.73 29.62
C VAL A 783 -21.10 5.31 28.23
N ASN A 784 -21.15 6.64 28.11
CA ASN A 784 -21.15 7.35 26.83
C ASN A 784 -19.74 7.89 26.53
N ALA A 785 -19.13 7.47 25.43
CA ALA A 785 -17.82 7.91 24.99
C ALA A 785 -17.92 8.91 23.84
N ALA A 786 -17.49 10.15 24.05
CA ALA A 786 -17.24 11.12 22.99
C ALA A 786 -15.75 11.10 22.63
N VAL A 787 -15.43 10.88 21.35
CA VAL A 787 -14.06 10.72 20.85
C VAL A 787 -13.75 11.84 19.85
N ASP A 788 -12.66 12.56 20.06
CA ASP A 788 -12.11 13.53 19.11
C ASP A 788 -10.60 13.31 18.92
N SER A 789 -9.92 14.11 18.10
CA SER A 789 -8.48 13.97 17.80
C SER A 789 -7.55 14.16 19.00
N ASP A 790 -8.05 14.73 20.09
CA ASP A 790 -7.27 15.22 21.23
C ASP A 790 -7.56 14.39 22.48
N LYS A 791 -8.78 13.88 22.64
CA LYS A 791 -9.25 13.23 23.87
C LYS A 791 -10.36 12.20 23.66
N ILE A 792 -10.61 11.42 24.70
CA ILE A 792 -11.79 10.56 24.87
C ILE A 792 -12.48 10.99 26.15
N VAL A 793 -13.72 11.49 26.05
CA VAL A 793 -14.55 11.90 27.20
C VAL A 793 -15.58 10.81 27.47
N LEU A 794 -15.49 10.17 28.62
CA LEU A 794 -16.47 9.23 29.16
C LEU A 794 -17.44 9.97 30.08
N SER A 795 -18.69 10.17 29.64
CA SER A 795 -19.79 10.69 30.45
C SER A 795 -20.75 9.58 30.88
N ASP A 796 -21.57 9.87 31.89
CA ASP A 796 -22.65 9.00 32.36
C ASP A 796 -22.19 7.58 32.77
N LEU A 797 -20.92 7.46 33.14
CA LEU A 797 -20.30 6.21 33.58
C LEU A 797 -21.03 5.72 34.83
N LYS A 798 -21.50 4.48 34.79
CA LYS A 798 -22.23 3.80 35.87
C LYS A 798 -22.05 2.30 35.75
N GLY A 799 -22.03 1.59 36.87
CA GLY A 799 -21.77 0.16 36.87
C GLY A 799 -21.65 -0.45 38.25
N HIS A 800 -21.15 -1.68 38.30
CA HIS A 800 -20.78 -2.38 39.54
C HIS A 800 -19.63 -3.36 39.28
N ALA A 801 -18.80 -3.56 40.30
CA ALA A 801 -17.78 -4.60 40.36
C ALA A 801 -18.06 -5.43 41.63
N ALA A 802 -18.38 -6.71 41.47
CA ALA A 802 -19.06 -7.51 42.48
C ALA A 802 -20.29 -6.77 43.06
N ASP A 803 -20.33 -6.52 44.39
CA ASP A 803 -21.38 -5.76 45.07
C ASP A 803 -21.12 -4.23 45.10
N ASN A 804 -19.95 -3.78 44.66
CA ASN A 804 -19.55 -2.37 44.72
C ASN A 804 -20.04 -1.59 43.49
N ALA A 805 -21.17 -0.89 43.64
CA ALA A 805 -21.69 0.02 42.62
C ALA A 805 -20.79 1.26 42.44
N PHE A 806 -20.56 1.67 41.20
CA PHE A 806 -19.73 2.83 40.85
C PHE A 806 -20.38 3.75 39.80
N SER A 807 -19.95 5.00 39.74
CA SER A 807 -20.37 5.99 38.73
C SER A 807 -19.35 7.13 38.58
N GLY A 808 -19.46 7.96 37.53
CA GLY A 808 -18.61 9.15 37.38
C GLY A 808 -18.50 9.69 35.96
N ALA A 809 -17.38 10.36 35.69
CA ALA A 809 -16.96 10.80 34.36
C ALA A 809 -15.42 10.86 34.29
N LEU A 810 -14.85 10.51 33.14
CA LEU A 810 -13.40 10.51 32.89
C LEU A 810 -13.08 11.18 31.55
N THR A 811 -11.90 11.78 31.43
CA THR A 811 -11.37 12.30 30.18
C THR A 811 -9.92 11.84 30.02
N PHE A 812 -9.65 11.11 28.94
CA PHE A 812 -8.33 10.62 28.55
C PHE A 812 -7.73 11.53 27.48
N ASP A 813 -6.43 11.81 27.56
CA ASP A 813 -5.66 12.54 26.56
C ASP A 813 -5.11 11.57 25.49
N ARG A 814 -5.37 11.82 24.20
CA ARG A 814 -4.88 11.01 23.07
C ARG A 814 -3.51 11.46 22.53
N LYS A 815 -3.01 12.62 22.94
CA LYS A 815 -1.74 13.24 22.53
C LYS A 815 -0.63 13.06 23.58
N ALA A 816 -0.99 12.74 24.82
CA ALA A 816 -0.04 12.38 25.86
C ALA A 816 0.77 11.11 25.51
N ALA A 817 2.06 11.11 25.85
CA ALA A 817 2.97 9.99 25.60
C ALA A 817 2.80 8.82 26.60
N LYS A 818 2.11 9.06 27.72
CA LYS A 818 1.57 8.07 28.65
C LYS A 818 0.04 8.16 28.60
N THR A 819 -0.67 7.14 29.08
CA THR A 819 -2.13 7.20 29.24
C THR A 819 -2.49 8.17 30.36
N THR A 820 -2.76 9.43 30.01
CA THR A 820 -3.17 10.46 30.98
C THR A 820 -4.69 10.51 31.05
N ALA A 821 -5.27 10.48 32.25
CA ALA A 821 -6.70 10.63 32.46
C ALA A 821 -7.05 11.52 33.67
N SER A 822 -8.22 12.16 33.63
CA SER A 822 -8.74 12.97 34.74
C SER A 822 -10.26 12.96 34.83
N GLY A 823 -10.83 13.25 36.00
CA GLY A 823 -12.29 13.30 36.17
C GLY A 823 -12.77 13.14 37.61
N GLU A 824 -13.96 12.55 37.79
CA GLU A 824 -14.50 12.19 39.10
C GLU A 824 -15.05 10.75 39.09
N LEU A 825 -14.87 10.02 40.19
CA LEU A 825 -15.38 8.66 40.39
C LEU A 825 -16.01 8.52 41.78
N LYS A 826 -17.19 7.90 41.80
CA LYS A 826 -18.08 7.75 42.96
C LYS A 826 -18.38 6.27 43.15
N PHE A 827 -18.00 5.70 44.29
CA PHE A 827 -18.19 4.29 44.63
C PHE A 827 -19.14 4.12 45.82
N ALA A 828 -19.71 2.92 46.00
CA ALA A 828 -20.29 2.54 47.27
C ALA A 828 -19.18 2.35 48.32
N LYS A 829 -18.17 1.54 47.98
CA LYS A 829 -17.06 1.15 48.86
C LYS A 829 -15.71 1.51 48.24
N ALA A 830 -14.73 1.88 49.05
CA ALA A 830 -13.32 1.99 48.66
C ALA A 830 -12.42 1.56 49.83
N ASP A 831 -11.24 1.01 49.54
CA ASP A 831 -10.32 0.52 50.58
C ASP A 831 -8.88 1.00 50.31
N ALA A 832 -8.23 1.54 51.34
CA ALA A 832 -6.87 2.07 51.25
C ALA A 832 -5.81 0.99 50.99
N GLY A 833 -6.04 -0.21 51.53
CA GLY A 833 -5.16 -1.37 51.34
C GLY A 833 -5.18 -1.83 49.88
N TRP A 834 -6.35 -2.16 49.34
CA TRP A 834 -6.54 -2.56 47.94
C TRP A 834 -6.04 -1.50 46.95
N LEU A 835 -6.28 -0.22 47.23
CA LEU A 835 -5.70 0.88 46.43
C LEU A 835 -4.15 0.87 46.47
N SER A 836 -3.55 0.61 47.64
CA SER A 836 -2.08 0.50 47.75
C SER A 836 -1.50 -0.73 47.04
N GLU A 837 -2.28 -1.81 46.83
CA GLU A 837 -1.83 -2.99 46.09
C GLU A 837 -1.49 -2.68 44.61
N ALA A 838 -2.08 -1.63 44.02
CA ALA A 838 -1.73 -1.16 42.68
C ALA A 838 -0.33 -0.51 42.57
N VAL A 839 0.32 -0.26 43.71
CA VAL A 839 1.69 0.26 43.85
C VAL A 839 2.63 -0.77 44.49
N PHE A 840 2.22 -1.41 45.58
CA PHE A 840 3.05 -2.34 46.36
C PHE A 840 2.89 -3.82 46.00
N GLY A 841 1.90 -4.19 45.18
CA GLY A 841 1.46 -5.59 45.06
C GLY A 841 0.75 -6.07 46.33
N GLN A 842 0.57 -7.38 46.45
CA GLN A 842 -0.25 -8.01 47.51
C GLN A 842 0.22 -7.65 48.93
N ILE A 843 -0.64 -6.95 49.71
CA ILE A 843 -0.26 -6.42 51.02
C ILE A 843 -0.45 -7.39 52.19
N VAL A 844 -1.35 -8.38 52.04
CA VAL A 844 -1.68 -9.39 53.05
C VAL A 844 -1.54 -10.78 52.44
N ASP A 845 -0.93 -11.70 53.18
CA ASP A 845 -0.88 -13.12 52.81
C ASP A 845 -2.29 -13.74 52.94
N PRO A 846 -2.92 -14.21 51.84
CA PRO A 846 -4.29 -14.68 51.85
C PRO A 846 -4.47 -16.03 52.58
N ALA A 847 -3.39 -16.75 52.88
CA ALA A 847 -3.43 -18.01 53.62
C ALA A 847 -3.32 -17.81 55.14
N SER A 848 -2.73 -16.70 55.60
CA SER A 848 -2.54 -16.42 57.04
C SER A 848 -3.27 -15.18 57.57
N GLY A 849 -3.72 -14.28 56.69
CA GLY A 849 -4.30 -12.99 57.06
C GLY A 849 -3.28 -12.00 57.64
N THR A 850 -1.97 -12.28 57.55
CA THR A 850 -0.91 -11.42 58.12
C THR A 850 -0.23 -10.55 57.05
N LEU A 851 0.40 -9.45 57.49
CA LEU A 851 1.12 -8.52 56.61
C LEU A 851 2.18 -9.25 55.76
N SER A 852 2.19 -8.94 54.46
CA SER A 852 3.03 -9.63 53.49
C SER A 852 4.52 -9.46 53.80
N LYS A 853 5.20 -10.61 53.90
CA LYS A 853 6.65 -10.75 54.04
C LYS A 853 7.33 -11.09 52.70
N ALA A 854 6.56 -11.13 51.61
CA ALA A 854 7.11 -11.21 50.26
C ALA A 854 7.73 -9.86 49.87
N PRO A 855 8.71 -9.85 48.95
CA PRO A 855 9.14 -8.61 48.29
C PRO A 855 7.95 -7.89 47.66
N LEU A 856 7.98 -6.55 47.65
CA LEU A 856 6.94 -5.76 46.99
C LEU A 856 6.81 -6.15 45.51
N GLY A 857 5.58 -6.17 45.01
CA GLY A 857 5.29 -6.34 43.59
C GLY A 857 5.84 -5.18 42.75
N LEU A 858 5.85 -5.36 41.43
CA LEU A 858 6.01 -4.22 40.52
C LEU A 858 4.67 -3.49 40.41
N PRO A 859 4.64 -2.14 40.35
CA PRO A 859 3.40 -1.39 40.20
C PRO A 859 2.62 -1.76 38.94
N THR A 860 1.30 -1.90 39.07
CA THR A 860 0.44 -2.52 38.04
C THR A 860 0.35 -1.72 36.74
N PHE A 861 0.24 -0.39 36.81
CA PHE A 861 -0.10 0.45 35.67
C PHE A 861 0.98 1.49 35.35
N LYS A 862 2.22 1.05 35.11
CA LYS A 862 3.40 1.93 34.99
C LYS A 862 3.28 3.12 34.02
N ASP A 863 2.47 3.00 32.97
CA ASP A 863 2.30 4.03 31.92
C ASP A 863 1.01 4.85 32.04
N LEU A 864 0.45 4.93 33.25
CA LEU A 864 -0.80 5.62 33.59
C LEU A 864 -0.55 6.85 34.47
N ASP A 865 -1.04 8.04 34.07
CA ASP A 865 -1.13 9.25 34.92
C ASP A 865 -2.60 9.62 35.12
N VAL A 866 -3.16 9.30 36.27
CA VAL A 866 -4.60 9.48 36.59
C VAL A 866 -4.76 10.51 37.69
N LYS A 867 -5.63 11.50 37.47
CA LYS A 867 -5.98 12.55 38.45
C LYS A 867 -7.50 12.64 38.61
N VAL A 868 -8.04 11.92 39.60
CA VAL A 868 -9.50 11.80 39.81
C VAL A 868 -9.94 12.28 41.18
N LYS A 869 -11.05 13.01 41.23
CA LYS A 869 -11.76 13.24 42.48
C LYS A 869 -12.51 11.96 42.86
N LEU A 870 -12.02 11.26 43.87
CA LEU A 870 -12.66 10.09 44.45
C LEU A 870 -13.75 10.52 45.42
N SER A 871 -14.85 9.76 45.46
CA SER A 871 -15.83 9.80 46.54
C SER A 871 -16.34 8.39 46.82
N ALA A 872 -16.54 8.02 48.08
CA ALA A 872 -17.08 6.73 48.49
C ALA A 872 -18.08 6.91 49.63
N LYS A 873 -19.16 6.11 49.65
CA LYS A 873 -20.10 6.14 50.79
C LYS A 873 -19.46 5.57 52.05
N GLU A 874 -18.63 4.54 51.87
CA GLU A 874 -17.88 3.82 52.90
C GLU A 874 -16.43 3.69 52.43
N PHE A 875 -15.46 4.13 53.24
CA PHE A 875 -14.03 4.00 52.98
C PHE A 875 -13.31 3.31 54.14
N TRP A 876 -12.60 2.22 53.85
CA TRP A 876 -11.80 1.50 54.84
C TRP A 876 -10.35 2.01 54.81
N PRO A 877 -9.84 2.60 55.91
CA PRO A 877 -8.47 3.08 55.99
C PRO A 877 -7.45 1.97 56.35
N GLY A 878 -7.83 0.69 56.28
CA GLY A 878 -7.07 -0.44 56.81
C GLY A 878 -7.31 -0.76 58.30
N LEU A 879 -8.40 -0.26 58.88
CA LEU A 879 -8.86 -0.63 60.23
C LEU A 879 -9.98 -1.68 60.16
N PRO A 880 -9.99 -2.71 61.05
CA PRO A 880 -10.78 -3.92 60.81
C PRO A 880 -12.29 -3.82 61.05
N GLU A 881 -12.78 -2.83 61.81
CA GLU A 881 -14.17 -2.83 62.30
C GLU A 881 -15.03 -1.60 61.92
N THR A 882 -14.45 -0.44 61.58
CA THR A 882 -15.21 0.79 61.27
C THR A 882 -14.77 1.49 59.99
N ALA A 883 -15.74 1.78 59.11
CA ALA A 883 -15.53 2.53 57.86
C ALA A 883 -15.73 4.04 58.07
N VAL A 884 -15.01 4.85 57.30
CA VAL A 884 -15.21 6.29 57.17
C VAL A 884 -16.38 6.54 56.22
N SER A 885 -17.42 7.27 56.64
CA SER A 885 -18.57 7.59 55.80
C SER A 885 -18.44 8.92 55.06
N ASP A 886 -19.12 9.03 53.91
CA ASP A 886 -19.09 10.21 53.01
C ASP A 886 -17.66 10.65 52.64
N PHE A 887 -16.78 9.67 52.40
CA PHE A 887 -15.37 9.90 52.11
C PHE A 887 -15.15 10.57 50.75
N THR A 888 -14.21 11.51 50.69
CA THR A 888 -13.75 12.17 49.46
C THR A 888 -12.24 12.39 49.49
N SER A 889 -11.59 12.38 48.31
CA SER A 889 -10.16 12.69 48.16
C SER A 889 -9.81 13.09 46.73
N ASN A 890 -8.80 13.93 46.55
CA ASN A 890 -8.14 14.20 45.28
C ASN A 890 -7.05 13.15 45.04
N VAL A 891 -7.36 12.11 44.27
CA VAL A 891 -6.47 10.98 44.02
C VAL A 891 -5.58 11.26 42.81
N ALA A 892 -4.27 11.01 42.94
CA ALA A 892 -3.33 11.04 41.84
C ALA A 892 -2.52 9.74 41.80
N TYR A 893 -2.43 9.08 40.65
CA TYR A 893 -1.62 7.88 40.42
C TYR A 893 -0.71 8.10 39.21
N LYS A 894 0.58 7.74 39.30
CA LYS A 894 1.58 7.97 38.23
C LYS A 894 2.38 6.72 37.81
N GLY A 895 1.86 5.53 38.08
CA GLY A 895 2.55 4.27 37.86
C GLY A 895 3.18 3.76 39.15
N ASP A 896 4.29 4.34 39.59
CA ASP A 896 5.00 3.97 40.82
C ASP A 896 4.56 4.74 42.07
N GLU A 897 3.74 5.79 41.90
CA GLU A 897 3.23 6.65 42.96
C GLU A 897 1.70 6.65 43.02
N LEU A 898 1.13 6.57 44.23
CA LEU A 898 -0.28 6.83 44.53
C LEU A 898 -0.39 7.86 45.66
N GLN A 899 -1.16 8.92 45.43
CA GLN A 899 -1.52 9.95 46.39
C GLN A 899 -3.03 9.96 46.63
N LEU A 900 -3.44 10.05 47.90
CA LEU A 900 -4.79 10.46 48.30
C LEU A 900 -4.64 11.81 49.01
N ASN A 901 -4.84 12.91 48.29
CA ASN A 901 -4.76 14.26 48.85
C ASN A 901 -6.14 14.77 49.29
N ASP A 902 -6.15 15.76 50.18
CA ASP A 902 -7.36 16.45 50.65
C ASP A 902 -8.45 15.47 51.12
N MET A 903 -8.04 14.38 51.79
CA MET A 903 -8.94 13.37 52.32
C MET A 903 -9.90 14.05 53.30
N ALA A 904 -11.19 13.73 53.21
CA ALA A 904 -12.21 14.20 54.14
C ALA A 904 -13.35 13.17 54.24
N GLY A 905 -13.86 12.95 55.45
CA GLY A 905 -15.02 12.08 55.72
C GLY A 905 -15.40 12.07 57.20
N ASN A 906 -16.43 11.30 57.57
CA ASN A 906 -16.87 11.17 58.96
C ASN A 906 -16.43 9.81 59.53
N TRP A 907 -15.93 9.76 60.77
CA TRP A 907 -15.51 8.52 61.42
C TRP A 907 -15.82 8.57 62.92
N ASP A 908 -16.48 7.53 63.43
CA ASP A 908 -16.97 7.39 64.81
C ASP A 908 -17.57 8.70 65.36
N GLY A 909 -18.54 9.27 64.65
CA GLY A 909 -19.25 10.49 65.05
C GLY A 909 -18.46 11.81 64.95
N GLY A 910 -17.18 11.75 64.54
CA GLY A 910 -16.31 12.89 64.30
C GLY A 910 -15.90 13.05 62.83
N LYS A 911 -14.93 13.92 62.56
CA LYS A 911 -14.45 14.24 61.20
C LYS A 911 -12.99 13.83 61.02
N LEU A 912 -12.73 13.05 59.98
CA LEU A 912 -11.39 12.72 59.48
C LEU A 912 -10.98 13.70 58.38
N SER A 913 -9.72 14.14 58.38
CA SER A 913 -9.06 14.71 57.20
C SER A 913 -7.58 14.34 57.13
N GLY A 914 -6.95 14.49 55.96
CA GLY A 914 -5.52 14.20 55.83
C GLY A 914 -5.03 13.98 54.40
N ASN A 915 -3.80 13.44 54.29
CA ASN A 915 -3.18 12.98 53.05
C ASN A 915 -2.49 11.62 53.26
N LEU A 916 -2.49 10.77 52.24
CA LEU A 916 -1.66 9.56 52.13
C LEU A 916 -0.83 9.59 50.85
N LEU A 917 0.40 9.07 50.92
CA LEU A 917 1.32 8.90 49.81
C LEU A 917 1.97 7.51 49.88
N PHE A 918 1.90 6.76 48.78
CA PHE A 918 2.55 5.47 48.57
C PHE A 918 3.46 5.58 47.34
N ILE A 919 4.74 5.19 47.46
CA ILE A 919 5.69 5.17 46.33
C ILE A 919 6.44 3.84 46.33
N ASN A 920 6.59 3.17 45.19
CA ASN A 920 7.42 1.97 45.04
C ASN A 920 8.56 2.19 44.04
N ALA A 921 9.68 2.71 44.55
CA ALA A 921 10.88 2.93 43.76
C ALA A 921 11.66 1.60 43.64
N ASP A 922 11.49 0.91 42.51
CA ASP A 922 12.18 -0.33 42.13
C ASP A 922 12.23 -1.40 43.24
N GLY A 923 11.08 -1.66 43.88
CA GLY A 923 10.94 -2.65 44.95
C GLY A 923 11.28 -2.14 46.35
N THR A 924 11.57 -0.84 46.49
CA THR A 924 11.64 -0.16 47.79
C THR A 924 10.41 0.73 47.95
N GLY A 925 9.52 0.34 48.84
CA GLY A 925 8.28 1.05 49.13
C GLY A 925 8.50 2.13 50.18
N PHE A 926 7.83 3.27 50.00
CA PHE A 926 7.75 4.38 50.92
C PHE A 926 6.28 4.69 51.19
N LEU A 927 5.97 4.93 52.47
CA LEU A 927 4.66 5.39 52.93
C LEU A 927 4.86 6.71 53.67
N GLN A 928 4.07 7.72 53.32
CA GLN A 928 3.92 8.93 54.15
C GLN A 928 2.43 9.16 54.43
N THR A 929 2.13 9.51 55.68
CA THR A 929 0.76 9.74 56.16
C THR A 929 0.70 10.97 57.05
N LYS A 930 -0.33 11.78 56.85
CA LYS A 930 -0.65 12.91 57.73
C LYS A 930 -2.16 12.96 57.93
N LEU A 931 -2.61 12.56 59.11
CA LEU A 931 -4.04 12.45 59.45
C LEU A 931 -4.41 13.38 60.61
N ALA A 932 -5.63 13.90 60.56
CA ALA A 932 -6.27 14.66 61.60
C ALA A 932 -7.70 14.15 61.80
N LEU A 933 -8.10 13.99 63.06
CA LEU A 933 -9.41 13.54 63.49
C LEU A 933 -9.92 14.51 64.55
N ALA A 934 -11.18 14.92 64.46
CA ALA A 934 -11.81 15.85 65.41
C ALA A 934 -13.18 15.34 65.87
N ASP A 935 -13.44 15.45 67.17
CA ASP A 935 -14.74 15.20 67.81
C ASP A 935 -15.33 13.79 67.59
N SER A 936 -14.49 12.76 67.49
CA SER A 936 -14.92 11.35 67.43
C SER A 936 -15.24 10.79 68.82
N ASP A 937 -16.07 9.76 68.88
CA ASP A 937 -16.55 9.12 70.11
C ASP A 937 -15.56 8.07 70.62
N LEU A 938 -14.93 8.34 71.78
CA LEU A 938 -13.93 7.46 72.40
C LEU A 938 -14.46 6.06 72.70
N ALA A 939 -15.79 5.96 72.86
CA ALA A 939 -16.53 4.73 73.09
C ALA A 939 -16.43 3.71 71.94
N GLY A 940 -16.17 4.14 70.71
CA GLY A 940 -16.01 3.25 69.55
C GLY A 940 -14.63 2.60 69.44
N VAL A 941 -13.59 3.29 69.93
CA VAL A 941 -12.18 2.94 69.69
C VAL A 941 -11.43 2.38 70.91
N ILE A 942 -12.06 2.39 72.09
CA ILE A 942 -11.44 1.91 73.33
C ILE A 942 -11.97 0.54 73.73
N TRP A 943 -11.10 -0.31 74.29
CA TRP A 943 -11.43 -1.70 74.56
C TRP A 943 -12.65 -1.88 75.47
N LEU A 944 -13.39 -2.96 75.23
CA LEU A 944 -14.57 -3.30 76.01
C LEU A 944 -14.19 -4.02 77.30
N ARG A 945 -14.99 -3.80 78.34
CA ARG A 945 -15.00 -4.56 79.60
C ARG A 945 -16.45 -4.88 79.94
N ASP A 946 -16.74 -6.15 80.21
CA ASP A 946 -18.08 -6.59 80.62
C ASP A 946 -19.19 -6.13 79.63
N GLY A 947 -18.90 -6.13 78.33
CA GLY A 947 -19.83 -5.79 77.25
C GLY A 947 -20.02 -4.30 76.94
N ALA A 948 -19.22 -3.39 77.53
CA ALA A 948 -19.29 -1.95 77.27
C ALA A 948 -17.89 -1.28 77.28
N PRO A 949 -17.72 -0.05 76.76
CA PRO A 949 -16.43 0.65 76.76
C PRO A 949 -15.85 0.88 78.16
N VAL A 950 -14.52 0.92 78.29
CA VAL A 950 -13.87 1.34 79.56
C VAL A 950 -13.79 2.85 79.73
N ALA A 951 -13.92 3.64 78.65
CA ALA A 951 -14.05 5.09 78.75
C ALA A 951 -15.07 5.63 77.74
N ASN A 952 -15.73 6.73 78.11
CA ASN A 952 -16.62 7.50 77.25
C ASN A 952 -16.15 8.97 77.21
N GLY A 953 -16.38 9.65 76.09
CA GLY A 953 -15.97 11.04 75.87
C GLY A 953 -15.77 11.31 74.39
N LYS A 954 -15.44 12.56 74.04
CA LYS A 954 -14.96 12.92 72.70
C LYS A 954 -13.43 12.89 72.65
N PHE A 955 -12.87 12.57 71.49
CA PHE A 955 -11.44 12.69 71.23
C PHE A 955 -11.15 13.23 69.83
N GLY A 956 -9.95 13.78 69.67
CA GLY A 956 -9.32 14.06 68.39
C GLY A 956 -7.91 13.48 68.34
N LEU A 957 -7.39 13.27 67.14
CA LEU A 957 -6.06 12.71 66.90
C LEU A 957 -5.38 13.55 65.82
N SER A 958 -4.14 13.96 66.01
CA SER A 958 -3.29 14.45 64.91
C SER A 958 -2.04 13.62 64.83
N LEU A 959 -1.68 13.19 63.61
CA LEU A 959 -0.65 12.18 63.37
C LEU A 959 0.11 12.49 62.09
N SER A 960 1.44 12.38 62.13
CA SER A 960 2.31 12.44 60.96
C SER A 960 3.34 11.32 61.07
N MET A 961 3.40 10.43 60.07
CA MET A 961 4.32 9.29 60.07
C MET A 961 4.88 9.03 58.67
N GLU A 962 6.06 8.42 58.63
CA GLU A 962 6.67 7.87 57.43
C GLU A 962 7.27 6.49 57.69
N ALA A 963 7.43 5.70 56.63
CA ALA A 963 8.01 4.36 56.65
C ALA A 963 8.69 4.04 55.31
N SER A 964 9.64 3.11 55.33
CA SER A 964 10.25 2.57 54.11
C SER A 964 10.71 1.13 54.29
N GLY A 965 10.54 0.30 53.25
CA GLY A 965 10.87 -1.12 53.32
C GLY A 965 10.71 -1.85 51.99
N LYS A 966 11.20 -3.09 51.93
CA LYS A 966 11.13 -3.98 50.75
C LYS A 966 10.05 -5.05 50.87
N THR A 967 9.34 -5.09 51.99
CA THR A 967 8.15 -5.90 52.26
C THR A 967 7.14 -5.03 53.04
N ILE A 968 5.86 -5.40 53.06
CA ILE A 968 4.85 -4.65 53.84
C ILE A 968 5.11 -4.80 55.35
N ASN A 969 5.56 -5.97 55.79
CA ASN A 969 6.03 -6.16 57.16
C ASN A 969 7.18 -5.20 57.52
N GLU A 970 8.15 -4.99 56.62
CA GLU A 970 9.23 -4.01 56.83
C GLU A 970 8.68 -2.59 56.94
N ILE A 971 7.80 -2.17 56.02
CA ILE A 971 7.16 -0.85 56.05
C ILE A 971 6.44 -0.64 57.39
N ALA A 972 5.59 -1.57 57.83
CA ALA A 972 4.91 -1.48 59.13
C ALA A 972 5.89 -1.42 60.33
N SER A 973 6.97 -2.20 60.30
CA SER A 973 8.01 -2.17 61.35
C SER A 973 8.92 -0.94 61.32
N SER A 974 8.97 -0.21 60.20
CA SER A 974 9.79 1.00 60.01
C SER A 974 9.02 2.30 60.26
N LEU A 975 7.75 2.22 60.67
CA LEU A 975 6.91 3.38 60.96
C LEU A 975 7.55 4.26 62.04
N ASN A 976 7.91 5.48 61.63
CA ASN A 976 8.53 6.52 62.44
C ASN A 976 7.69 7.80 62.31
N GLY A 977 7.53 8.57 63.39
CA GLY A 977 6.67 9.76 63.37
C GLY A 977 6.29 10.31 64.73
N SER A 978 5.29 11.20 64.76
CA SER A 978 4.75 11.77 66.00
C SER A 978 3.30 12.20 65.87
N GLY A 979 2.65 12.42 67.01
CA GLY A 979 1.27 12.84 67.07
C GLY A 979 0.81 13.31 68.45
N GLU A 980 -0.47 13.66 68.52
CA GLU A 980 -1.16 14.07 69.74
C GLU A 980 -2.58 13.52 69.72
N LEU A 981 -2.93 12.76 70.77
CA LEU A 981 -4.29 12.33 71.10
C LEU A 981 -4.88 13.36 72.06
N ARG A 982 -5.94 14.06 71.67
CA ARG A 982 -6.65 15.04 72.52
C ARG A 982 -7.92 14.41 73.03
N LEU A 983 -8.03 14.22 74.34
CA LEU A 983 -9.24 13.80 75.00
C LEU A 983 -10.03 15.04 75.46
N GLY A 984 -11.35 15.02 75.28
CA GLY A 984 -12.28 15.96 75.92
C GLY A 984 -12.61 15.55 77.36
N ASP A 985 -13.73 16.03 77.89
CA ASP A 985 -14.27 15.52 79.16
C ASP A 985 -14.46 14.00 79.07
N THR A 986 -13.68 13.26 79.86
CA THR A 986 -13.53 11.82 79.72
C THR A 986 -13.96 11.10 80.99
N SER A 987 -14.75 10.05 80.84
CA SER A 987 -15.42 9.32 81.92
C SER A 987 -14.98 7.85 81.88
N ILE A 988 -14.09 7.44 82.79
CA ILE A 988 -13.47 6.10 82.82
C ILE A 988 -14.23 5.20 83.79
N ARG A 989 -14.86 4.15 83.25
CA ARG A 989 -15.69 3.17 83.98
C ARG A 989 -14.84 2.06 84.59
N GLY A 990 -15.14 1.69 85.83
CA GLY A 990 -14.36 0.70 86.58
C GLY A 990 -13.07 1.26 87.18
N LEU A 991 -13.05 2.59 87.39
CA LEU A 991 -12.00 3.35 88.07
C LEU A 991 -12.67 4.37 89.00
N ASN A 992 -12.67 4.11 90.30
CA ASN A 992 -13.17 5.04 91.32
C ASN A 992 -12.00 5.80 91.94
N LEU A 993 -12.04 7.14 91.95
CA LEU A 993 -10.99 7.97 92.59
C LEU A 993 -11.36 8.38 94.02
N ALA A 994 -12.63 8.28 94.42
CA ALA A 994 -13.11 8.64 95.76
C ALA A 994 -12.86 7.53 96.81
N ILE A 995 -11.87 6.66 96.59
CA ILE A 995 -11.67 5.44 97.39
C ILE A 995 -10.96 5.67 98.72
N LEU A 996 -10.30 6.81 98.93
CA LEU A 996 -9.51 7.02 100.15
C LEU A 996 -10.38 6.99 101.42
N PRO A 997 -11.48 7.76 101.57
CA PRO A 997 -12.31 7.69 102.77
C PRO A 997 -12.86 6.29 103.12
N PRO A 998 -13.45 5.50 102.20
CA PRO A 998 -13.90 4.14 102.52
C PRO A 998 -12.73 3.17 102.75
N LEU A 999 -11.57 3.35 102.10
CA LEU A 999 -10.38 2.54 102.37
C LEU A 999 -9.85 2.80 103.79
N LEU A 1000 -9.78 4.06 104.21
CA LEU A 1000 -9.39 4.42 105.59
C LEU A 1000 -10.37 3.78 106.59
N ALA A 1001 -11.69 3.87 106.35
CA ALA A 1001 -12.70 3.26 107.21
C ALA A 1001 -12.61 1.73 107.29
N ALA A 1002 -12.26 1.06 106.18
CA ALA A 1002 -12.09 -0.39 106.12
C ALA A 1002 -10.78 -0.88 106.78
N THR A 1003 -9.74 -0.04 106.81
CA THR A 1003 -8.40 -0.43 107.27
C THR A 1003 -8.05 0.09 108.68
N ASP A 1004 -8.72 1.14 109.15
CA ASP A 1004 -8.66 1.66 110.53
C ASP A 1004 -8.77 0.57 111.63
N PRO A 1005 -9.61 -0.48 111.51
CA PRO A 1005 -9.70 -1.55 112.51
C PRO A 1005 -8.50 -2.51 112.53
N MET A 1006 -7.66 -2.51 111.50
CA MET A 1006 -6.64 -3.55 111.27
C MET A 1006 -5.34 -3.33 112.05
N GLN A 1007 -5.05 -2.08 112.44
CA GLN A 1007 -3.89 -1.68 113.27
C GLN A 1007 -2.57 -2.30 112.74
N GLU A 1008 -1.88 -3.12 113.53
CA GLU A 1008 -0.60 -3.75 113.17
C GLU A 1008 -0.69 -4.79 112.03
N GLN A 1009 -1.90 -5.16 111.59
CA GLN A 1009 -2.10 -6.21 110.58
C GLN A 1009 -2.14 -5.71 109.13
N ILE A 1010 -1.82 -4.44 108.88
CA ILE A 1010 -1.82 -3.84 107.53
C ILE A 1010 -0.64 -4.39 106.72
N ASN A 1011 -0.95 -5.04 105.59
CA ASN A 1011 0.02 -5.51 104.61
C ASN A 1011 -0.65 -5.62 103.23
N ALA A 1012 0.14 -5.68 102.16
CA ALA A 1012 -0.35 -5.66 100.79
C ALA A 1012 -1.37 -6.78 100.51
N GLY A 1013 -1.15 -7.99 101.03
CA GLY A 1013 -2.06 -9.13 100.84
C GLY A 1013 -3.47 -8.94 101.43
N LYS A 1014 -3.62 -8.08 102.46
CA LYS A 1014 -4.95 -7.70 102.99
C LYS A 1014 -5.49 -6.40 102.41
N VAL A 1015 -4.61 -5.46 102.04
CA VAL A 1015 -4.99 -4.17 101.46
C VAL A 1015 -5.46 -4.33 100.00
N HIS A 1016 -4.77 -5.15 99.21
CA HIS A 1016 -5.04 -5.37 97.78
C HIS A 1016 -6.51 -5.68 97.46
N PRO A 1017 -7.18 -6.70 98.04
CA PRO A 1017 -8.58 -6.99 97.70
C PRO A 1017 -9.56 -5.88 98.11
N ILE A 1018 -9.23 -5.09 99.15
CA ILE A 1018 -10.05 -3.93 99.58
C ILE A 1018 -9.92 -2.81 98.55
N VAL A 1019 -8.68 -2.45 98.18
CA VAL A 1019 -8.39 -1.43 97.17
C VAL A 1019 -8.96 -1.85 95.81
N GLU A 1020 -8.79 -3.11 95.40
CA GLU A 1020 -9.35 -3.64 94.15
C GLU A 1020 -10.88 -3.55 94.12
N THR A 1021 -11.56 -3.92 95.20
CA THR A 1021 -13.02 -3.83 95.30
C THR A 1021 -13.48 -2.38 95.24
N LEU A 1022 -12.82 -1.46 95.95
CA LEU A 1022 -13.19 -0.04 95.94
C LEU A 1022 -12.90 0.63 94.59
N LEU A 1023 -11.74 0.36 93.99
CA LEU A 1023 -11.30 0.98 92.74
C LEU A 1023 -12.10 0.51 91.53
N ASN A 1024 -12.49 -0.78 91.46
CA ASN A 1024 -13.31 -1.27 90.35
C ASN A 1024 -14.78 -0.80 90.42
N ASN A 1025 -15.28 -0.37 91.60
CA ASN A 1025 -16.68 0.02 91.80
C ASN A 1025 -16.85 1.54 91.73
N GLY A 1026 -16.87 2.08 90.51
CA GLY A 1026 -17.16 3.50 90.25
C GLY A 1026 -16.69 3.96 88.87
N GLU A 1027 -16.64 5.28 88.73
CA GLU A 1027 -16.27 5.97 87.49
C GLU A 1027 -15.45 7.23 87.80
N ALA A 1028 -14.43 7.51 86.98
CA ALA A 1028 -13.53 8.65 87.13
C ALA A 1028 -13.76 9.67 86.02
N LYS A 1029 -14.08 10.90 86.40
CA LYS A 1029 -14.20 12.03 85.47
C LYS A 1029 -12.88 12.80 85.40
N LEU A 1030 -12.37 12.94 84.19
CA LEU A 1030 -11.12 13.63 83.87
C LEU A 1030 -11.43 14.85 82.99
N PRO A 1031 -10.79 16.01 83.24
CA PRO A 1031 -10.88 17.16 82.35
C PRO A 1031 -10.16 16.88 81.01
N PRO A 1032 -10.38 17.73 79.98
CA PRO A 1032 -9.70 17.61 78.70
C PRO A 1032 -8.17 17.55 78.81
N LEU A 1033 -7.54 16.72 77.99
CA LEU A 1033 -6.13 16.34 78.11
C LEU A 1033 -5.47 16.11 76.74
N GLY A 1034 -4.35 16.79 76.48
CA GLY A 1034 -3.47 16.49 75.35
C GLY A 1034 -2.45 15.40 75.72
N ILE A 1035 -2.38 14.34 74.91
CA ILE A 1035 -1.48 13.20 75.06
C ILE A 1035 -0.54 13.18 73.83
N PRO A 1036 0.64 13.82 73.92
CA PRO A 1036 1.64 13.73 72.86
C PRO A 1036 2.28 12.34 72.85
N PHE A 1037 2.59 11.84 71.65
CA PHE A 1037 3.27 10.57 71.45
C PHE A 1037 4.26 10.64 70.28
N ASN A 1038 5.28 9.79 70.34
CA ASN A 1038 6.21 9.56 69.23
C ASN A 1038 6.08 8.09 68.78
N VAL A 1039 6.29 7.82 67.51
CA VAL A 1039 6.40 6.46 66.98
C VAL A 1039 7.84 6.27 66.49
N THR A 1040 8.45 5.17 66.89
CA THR A 1040 9.80 4.78 66.45
C THR A 1040 9.81 3.29 66.20
N ASP A 1041 10.20 2.87 65.00
CA ASP A 1041 10.28 1.48 64.57
C ASP A 1041 9.01 0.67 64.92
N GLY A 1042 7.86 1.15 64.44
CA GLY A 1042 6.54 0.55 64.67
C GLY A 1042 6.01 0.68 66.12
N THR A 1043 6.80 1.25 67.03
CA THR A 1043 6.47 1.37 68.45
C THR A 1043 6.03 2.79 68.81
N LEU A 1044 4.74 2.97 69.11
CA LEU A 1044 4.19 4.20 69.67
C LEU A 1044 4.55 4.29 71.16
N ARG A 1045 5.05 5.44 71.61
CA ARG A 1045 5.43 5.72 73.01
C ARG A 1045 4.83 7.04 73.49
N VAL A 1046 4.11 6.95 74.61
CA VAL A 1046 3.54 8.03 75.44
C VAL A 1046 4.37 8.09 76.73
N GLN A 1047 4.76 9.29 77.18
CA GLN A 1047 5.54 9.45 78.42
C GLN A 1047 5.09 10.65 79.25
N ASN A 1048 5.17 10.54 80.58
CA ASN A 1048 4.95 11.60 81.56
C ASN A 1048 3.59 12.34 81.47
N VAL A 1049 2.56 11.71 80.89
CA VAL A 1049 1.21 12.30 80.83
C VAL A 1049 0.71 12.52 82.26
N THR A 1050 0.21 13.71 82.56
CA THR A 1050 -0.33 14.05 83.87
C THR A 1050 -1.71 14.68 83.72
N VAL A 1051 -2.68 14.22 84.52
CA VAL A 1051 -4.00 14.84 84.67
C VAL A 1051 -4.40 14.81 86.14
N ALA A 1052 -5.19 15.79 86.60
CA ALA A 1052 -5.61 15.86 87.99
C ALA A 1052 -7.05 16.37 88.12
N ASN A 1053 -7.70 15.97 89.20
CA ASN A 1053 -8.95 16.54 89.70
C ASN A 1053 -8.89 16.61 91.24
N ASP A 1054 -9.96 17.08 91.88
CA ASP A 1054 -10.00 17.29 93.34
C ASP A 1054 -9.73 16.01 94.16
N LEU A 1055 -9.93 14.83 93.57
CA LEU A 1055 -9.81 13.53 94.24
C LEU A 1055 -8.44 12.87 94.07
N ALA A 1056 -7.78 13.05 92.92
CA ALA A 1056 -6.51 12.40 92.62
C ALA A 1056 -5.70 13.11 91.51
N ARG A 1057 -4.37 12.93 91.57
CA ARG A 1057 -3.45 13.14 90.46
C ARG A 1057 -3.14 11.79 89.80
N LEU A 1058 -3.30 11.74 88.49
CA LEU A 1058 -2.99 10.61 87.63
C LEU A 1058 -1.73 10.91 86.82
N THR A 1059 -0.84 9.93 86.72
CA THR A 1059 0.31 9.94 85.80
C THR A 1059 0.28 8.70 84.92
N ALA A 1060 0.63 8.83 83.64
CA ALA A 1060 0.57 7.73 82.69
C ALA A 1060 1.75 7.69 81.70
N ASP A 1061 2.24 6.49 81.48
CA ASP A 1061 3.24 6.12 80.47
C ASP A 1061 2.70 4.91 79.70
N ALA A 1062 2.87 4.88 78.38
CA ALA A 1062 2.42 3.75 77.56
C ALA A 1062 3.35 3.48 76.38
N GLN A 1063 3.47 2.20 76.04
CA GLN A 1063 4.12 1.71 74.84
C GLN A 1063 3.14 0.79 74.10
N ILE A 1064 2.93 1.04 72.82
CA ILE A 1064 2.11 0.21 71.93
C ILE A 1064 2.98 -0.20 70.74
N ALA A 1065 3.22 -1.50 70.59
CA ALA A 1065 3.81 -2.06 69.39
C ALA A 1065 2.68 -2.27 68.37
N LEU A 1066 2.71 -1.51 67.28
CA LEU A 1066 1.63 -1.44 66.30
C LEU A 1066 1.52 -2.73 65.45
N PRO A 1067 2.63 -3.31 64.91
CA PRO A 1067 2.53 -4.51 64.07
C PRO A 1067 2.02 -5.77 64.77
N GLU A 1068 2.24 -5.88 66.10
CA GLU A 1068 1.80 -7.02 66.92
C GLU A 1068 0.52 -6.74 67.73
N GLU A 1069 -0.07 -5.54 67.61
CA GLU A 1069 -1.18 -5.04 68.43
C GLU A 1069 -0.96 -5.22 69.95
N ARG A 1070 0.24 -4.93 70.47
CA ARG A 1070 0.57 -5.15 71.89
C ARG A 1070 0.72 -3.86 72.67
N ILE A 1071 0.07 -3.79 73.82
CA ILE A 1071 0.20 -2.66 74.75
C ILE A 1071 0.94 -3.07 76.02
N SER A 1072 1.75 -2.14 76.53
CA SER A 1072 2.28 -2.11 77.89
C SER A 1072 2.13 -0.68 78.44
N ALA A 1073 1.27 -0.47 79.44
CA ALA A 1073 1.00 0.85 80.00
C ALA A 1073 0.99 0.84 81.53
N THR A 1074 1.41 1.95 82.12
CA THR A 1074 1.47 2.18 83.57
C THR A 1074 0.65 3.42 83.89
N VAL A 1075 -0.27 3.33 84.85
CA VAL A 1075 -1.03 4.45 85.38
C VAL A 1075 -0.80 4.56 86.89
N GLY A 1076 -0.07 5.57 87.32
CA GLY A 1076 0.06 5.97 88.71
C GLY A 1076 -1.14 6.79 89.16
N ILE A 1077 -1.64 6.53 90.36
CA ILE A 1077 -2.78 7.24 90.97
C ILE A 1077 -2.37 7.71 92.36
N GLY A 1078 -2.00 8.98 92.50
CA GLY A 1078 -1.82 9.65 93.78
C GLY A 1078 -3.15 10.20 94.26
N LEU A 1079 -3.76 9.59 95.27
CA LEU A 1079 -5.02 10.07 95.85
C LEU A 1079 -4.76 11.35 96.66
N ASN A 1080 -5.72 12.28 96.67
CA ASN A 1080 -5.62 13.49 97.49
C ASN A 1080 -5.88 13.17 98.96
N PRO A 1081 -4.90 13.29 99.89
CA PRO A 1081 -5.10 12.96 101.30
C PRO A 1081 -5.89 14.03 102.07
N GLY A 1082 -5.97 15.27 101.57
CA GLY A 1082 -6.57 16.40 102.29
C GLY A 1082 -6.04 16.53 103.73
N ALA A 1083 -6.94 16.51 104.71
CA ALA A 1083 -6.62 16.65 106.14
C ALA A 1083 -5.93 15.41 106.76
N GLU A 1084 -5.79 14.30 106.04
CA GLU A 1084 -5.14 13.06 106.50
C GLU A 1084 -3.67 12.96 106.05
N ALA A 1085 -3.12 14.01 105.40
CA ALA A 1085 -1.77 14.04 104.83
C ALA A 1085 -0.66 13.73 105.85
N LEU A 1086 0.36 12.98 105.41
CA LEU A 1086 1.52 12.58 106.20
C LEU A 1086 2.82 13.09 105.57
N PRO A 1087 3.78 13.64 106.35
CA PRO A 1087 5.06 14.09 105.80
C PRO A 1087 5.86 12.94 105.17
N GLY A 1088 6.16 13.07 103.87
CA GLY A 1088 7.04 12.17 103.13
C GLY A 1088 6.43 10.86 102.61
N VAL A 1089 5.12 10.63 102.77
CA VAL A 1089 4.43 9.46 102.16
C VAL A 1089 3.05 9.88 101.66
N GLU A 1090 2.77 9.65 100.38
CA GLU A 1090 1.49 9.91 99.73
C GLU A 1090 0.66 8.61 99.55
N PRO A 1091 -0.68 8.66 99.59
CA PRO A 1091 -1.53 7.49 99.33
C PRO A 1091 -1.61 7.19 97.83
N ALA A 1092 -0.56 6.59 97.28
CA ALA A 1092 -0.43 6.25 95.86
C ALA A 1092 -0.68 4.77 95.56
N LEU A 1093 -1.22 4.45 94.39
CA LEU A 1093 -1.28 3.09 93.84
C LEU A 1093 -0.97 3.10 92.35
N ARG A 1094 -0.72 1.92 91.76
CA ARG A 1094 -0.33 1.81 90.35
C ARG A 1094 -1.12 0.70 89.65
N LEU A 1095 -1.63 1.00 88.46
CA LEU A 1095 -2.21 0.02 87.54
C LEU A 1095 -1.23 -0.24 86.41
N ASN A 1096 -0.91 -1.51 86.16
CA ASN A 1096 -0.10 -1.90 85.00
C ASN A 1096 -0.97 -2.74 84.06
N PHE A 1097 -1.03 -2.33 82.80
CA PHE A 1097 -1.77 -2.98 81.72
C PHE A 1097 -0.78 -3.63 80.76
N SER A 1098 -0.98 -4.90 80.41
CA SER A 1098 -0.15 -5.59 79.43
C SER A 1098 -0.92 -6.68 78.68
N GLY A 1099 -0.68 -6.79 77.37
CA GLY A 1099 -1.33 -7.82 76.55
C GLY A 1099 -1.60 -7.37 75.12
N MET A 1100 -2.66 -7.91 74.52
CA MET A 1100 -3.23 -7.42 73.26
C MET A 1100 -3.93 -6.08 73.51
N LEU A 1101 -3.79 -5.13 72.57
CA LEU A 1101 -4.39 -3.80 72.60
C LEU A 1101 -5.94 -3.82 72.77
N PRO A 1102 -6.71 -4.68 72.06
CA PRO A 1102 -8.16 -4.79 72.28
C PRO A 1102 -8.57 -5.52 73.58
N SER A 1103 -7.63 -6.09 74.35
CA SER A 1103 -7.94 -6.82 75.60
C SER A 1103 -6.76 -6.86 76.59
N PRO A 1104 -6.31 -5.70 77.12
CA PRO A 1104 -5.15 -5.64 77.99
C PRO A 1104 -5.42 -6.27 79.37
N GLY A 1105 -4.55 -7.19 79.80
CA GLY A 1105 -4.56 -7.73 81.15
C GLY A 1105 -4.15 -6.65 82.16
N LYS A 1106 -4.93 -6.48 83.23
CA LYS A 1106 -4.70 -5.47 84.28
C LYS A 1106 -4.11 -6.12 85.53
N THR A 1107 -3.09 -5.49 86.10
CA THR A 1107 -2.54 -5.77 87.44
C THR A 1107 -2.54 -4.49 88.28
N MET A 1108 -2.50 -4.64 89.61
CA MET A 1108 -2.53 -3.52 90.56
C MET A 1108 -1.43 -3.68 91.62
N ASP A 1109 -0.57 -2.68 91.73
CA ASP A 1109 0.37 -2.52 92.85
C ASP A 1109 -0.22 -1.56 93.89
N VAL A 1110 -0.20 -2.00 95.15
CA VAL A 1110 -0.73 -1.28 96.32
C VAL A 1110 0.36 -1.00 97.37
N THR A 1111 1.64 -1.09 96.99
CA THR A 1111 2.78 -0.98 97.92
C THR A 1111 2.86 0.39 98.60
N ASP A 1112 2.68 1.47 97.84
CA ASP A 1112 2.77 2.84 98.35
C ASP A 1112 1.57 3.16 99.28
N ILE A 1113 0.33 2.87 98.86
CA ILE A 1113 -0.86 3.04 99.70
C ILE A 1113 -0.86 2.11 100.93
N THR A 1114 -0.28 0.92 100.85
CA THR A 1114 -0.05 0.06 102.03
C THR A 1114 0.95 0.71 102.98
N SER A 1115 2.04 1.29 102.47
CA SER A 1115 3.04 2.02 103.28
C SER A 1115 2.43 3.24 103.97
N TYR A 1116 1.63 4.03 103.23
CA TYR A 1116 0.84 5.14 103.76
C TYR A 1116 -0.10 4.68 104.88
N LEU A 1117 -0.89 3.62 104.66
CA LEU A 1117 -1.82 3.09 105.64
C LEU A 1117 -1.12 2.57 106.90
N SER A 1118 0.02 1.89 106.76
CA SER A 1118 0.85 1.44 107.88
C SER A 1118 1.44 2.61 108.67
N LEU A 1119 1.97 3.63 108.01
CA LEU A 1119 2.47 4.84 108.66
C LEU A 1119 1.33 5.61 109.35
N ARG A 1120 0.14 5.67 108.73
CA ARG A 1120 -1.05 6.29 109.31
C ARG A 1120 -1.58 5.52 110.52
N ALA A 1121 -1.53 4.19 110.51
CA ALA A 1121 -1.89 3.37 111.66
C ALA A 1121 -0.88 3.56 112.80
N PHE A 1122 0.42 3.60 112.50
CA PHE A 1122 1.47 3.93 113.48
C PHE A 1122 1.30 5.33 114.07
N GLU A 1123 1.07 6.36 113.24
CA GLU A 1123 0.74 7.72 113.66
C GLU A 1123 -0.51 7.77 114.55
N ARG A 1124 -1.58 7.07 114.17
CA ARG A 1124 -2.83 7.03 114.95
C ARG A 1124 -2.67 6.28 116.28
N GLU A 1125 -1.90 5.20 116.32
CA GLU A 1125 -1.60 4.49 117.55
C GLU A 1125 -0.64 5.31 118.43
N ARG A 1126 0.34 6.03 117.86
CA ARG A 1126 1.15 7.03 118.59
C ARG A 1126 0.25 8.10 119.22
N ARG A 1127 -0.62 8.74 118.43
CA ARG A 1127 -1.63 9.71 118.89
C ARG A 1127 -2.69 9.10 119.84
N ARG A 1128 -2.79 7.77 119.96
CA ARG A 1128 -3.67 7.06 120.91
C ARG A 1128 -2.92 6.72 122.20
N VAL A 1129 -1.68 6.29 122.11
CA VAL A 1129 -0.77 6.06 123.25
C VAL A 1129 -0.45 7.38 123.95
N GLU A 1130 -0.20 8.47 123.22
CA GLU A 1130 -0.09 9.84 123.76
C GLU A 1130 -1.35 10.22 124.58
N ARG A 1131 -2.56 9.96 124.04
CA ARG A 1131 -3.83 10.20 124.75
C ARG A 1131 -4.07 9.24 125.91
N LEU A 1132 -3.66 7.97 125.82
CA LEU A 1132 -3.78 7.00 126.92
C LEU A 1132 -2.80 7.32 128.05
N GLN A 1133 -1.58 7.79 127.74
CA GLN A 1133 -0.64 8.32 128.72
C GLN A 1133 -1.23 9.56 129.42
N ALA A 1134 -1.84 10.49 128.68
CA ALA A 1134 -2.55 11.63 129.26
C ALA A 1134 -3.68 11.17 130.22
N ILE A 1135 -4.54 10.24 129.80
CA ILE A 1135 -5.65 9.70 130.63
C ILE A 1135 -5.13 8.93 131.86
N VAL A 1136 -4.00 8.25 131.77
CA VAL A 1136 -3.36 7.56 132.92
C VAL A 1136 -2.74 8.56 133.89
N LEU A 1137 -2.07 9.61 133.39
CA LEU A 1137 -1.55 10.71 134.21
C LEU A 1137 -2.69 11.45 134.92
N GLU A 1138 -3.80 11.71 134.23
CA GLU A 1138 -4.99 12.38 134.78
C GLU A 1138 -5.68 11.54 135.86
N LYS A 1139 -5.80 10.21 135.69
CA LYS A 1139 -6.30 9.30 136.75
C LYS A 1139 -5.36 9.18 137.95
N GLN A 1140 -4.06 9.39 137.80
CA GLN A 1140 -3.13 9.46 138.94
C GLN A 1140 -3.14 10.84 139.62
N ARG A 1141 -3.36 11.92 138.86
CA ARG A 1141 -3.54 13.29 139.38
C ARG A 1141 -4.75 13.39 140.31
N LEU A 1142 -5.93 12.92 139.88
CA LEU A 1142 -7.16 12.97 140.67
C LEU A 1142 -7.11 12.19 141.99
N ARG A 1143 -6.24 11.17 142.11
CA ARG A 1143 -6.00 10.46 143.39
C ARG A 1143 -4.99 11.16 144.31
N ARG A 1144 -4.23 12.16 143.83
CA ARG A 1144 -3.31 12.97 144.64
C ARG A 1144 -3.94 14.29 145.09
N GLU A 1145 -4.77 14.92 144.27
CA GLU A 1145 -5.45 16.18 144.61
C GLU A 1145 -6.30 16.07 145.89
N VAL A 1146 -7.09 15.00 146.06
CA VAL A 1146 -7.98 14.82 147.25
C VAL A 1146 -7.21 14.65 148.57
N ALA A 1147 -5.96 14.16 148.53
CA ALA A 1147 -5.14 13.99 149.74
C ALA A 1147 -4.41 15.28 150.16
N LEU A 1148 -4.11 16.17 149.21
CA LEU A 1148 -3.30 17.36 149.45
C LEU A 1148 -4.09 18.51 150.14
N TYR A 1149 -5.39 18.61 149.84
CA TYR A 1149 -6.27 19.66 150.38
C TYR A 1149 -6.53 19.62 151.89
N ARG A 1150 -6.04 18.60 152.63
CA ARG A 1150 -6.16 18.51 154.10
C ARG A 1150 -4.87 18.78 154.87
N PHE A 1151 -3.77 19.11 154.19
CA PHE A 1151 -2.49 19.46 154.83
C PHE A 1151 -2.13 20.95 154.63
N ASN A 1152 -2.38 21.49 153.44
CA ASN A 1152 -1.83 22.79 153.04
C ASN A 1152 -2.49 24.03 153.67
N ASP A 1153 -3.60 23.90 154.39
CA ASP A 1153 -4.19 25.02 155.15
C ASP A 1153 -3.42 25.34 156.45
N ALA A 1154 -2.53 24.45 156.92
CA ALA A 1154 -1.71 24.70 158.11
C ALA A 1154 -0.49 25.60 157.84
N GLU A 1155 0.08 25.58 156.63
CA GLU A 1155 1.26 26.40 156.29
C GLU A 1155 0.91 27.73 155.60
N ARG A 1156 -0.31 27.88 155.08
CA ARG A 1156 -0.81 29.13 154.48
C ARG A 1156 -0.82 30.34 155.43
N VAL A 1157 -0.70 30.11 156.75
CA VAL A 1157 -0.56 31.17 157.78
C VAL A 1157 0.90 31.59 158.01
N ARG A 1158 1.90 30.87 157.46
CA ARG A 1158 3.34 31.17 157.64
C ARG A 1158 4.08 31.51 156.35
N ALA A 1159 3.75 30.88 155.22
CA ALA A 1159 4.32 31.27 153.92
C ALA A 1159 3.87 32.68 153.50
N ALA A 1160 2.59 32.99 153.77
CA ALA A 1160 1.93 34.22 153.34
C ALA A 1160 2.50 35.52 153.95
N GLU A 1161 3.40 35.47 154.93
CA GLU A 1161 4.08 36.64 155.51
C GLU A 1161 5.47 36.90 154.86
N ILE A 1162 6.10 35.87 154.30
CA ILE A 1162 7.46 35.93 153.75
C ILE A 1162 7.43 36.14 152.23
N GLU A 1163 6.51 35.47 151.51
CA GLU A 1163 6.34 35.74 150.07
C GLU A 1163 5.66 37.09 149.81
N ARG A 1164 4.86 37.61 150.76
CA ARG A 1164 4.40 39.02 150.73
C ARG A 1164 5.54 40.03 150.80
N GLN A 1165 6.72 39.66 151.29
CA GLN A 1165 7.90 40.54 151.30
C GLN A 1165 8.75 40.41 150.02
N ARG A 1166 8.86 39.21 149.44
CA ARG A 1166 9.57 39.04 148.15
C ARG A 1166 8.76 39.52 146.94
N GLN A 1167 7.48 39.18 146.84
CA GLN A 1167 6.66 39.56 145.69
C GLN A 1167 6.42 41.08 145.66
N ALA A 1168 6.26 41.73 146.81
CA ALA A 1168 6.17 43.19 146.89
C ALA A 1168 7.48 43.94 146.54
N GLU A 1169 8.62 43.26 146.47
CA GLU A 1169 9.90 43.83 146.03
C GLU A 1169 10.15 43.52 144.54
N GLU A 1170 9.84 42.30 144.09
CA GLU A 1170 10.01 41.91 142.69
C GLU A 1170 8.94 42.51 141.75
N GLU A 1171 7.68 42.66 142.19
CA GLU A 1171 6.67 43.43 141.44
C GLU A 1171 7.01 44.92 141.39
N ARG A 1172 7.67 45.46 142.41
CA ARG A 1172 8.12 46.87 142.43
C ARG A 1172 9.27 47.10 141.46
N LEU A 1173 10.17 46.14 141.31
CA LEU A 1173 11.22 46.15 140.29
C LEU A 1173 10.69 45.87 138.88
N ARG A 1174 9.69 44.98 138.72
CA ARG A 1174 9.05 44.71 137.42
C ARG A 1174 8.14 45.86 136.96
N ALA A 1175 7.50 46.59 137.87
CA ALA A 1175 6.77 47.81 137.54
C ALA A 1175 7.71 48.91 137.01
N LEU A 1176 8.83 49.17 137.70
CA LEU A 1176 9.87 50.10 137.21
C LEU A 1176 10.50 49.63 135.89
N ALA A 1177 10.69 48.32 135.70
CA ALA A 1177 11.17 47.76 134.43
C ALA A 1177 10.14 47.88 133.30
N GLN A 1178 8.83 47.82 133.61
CA GLN A 1178 7.77 48.01 132.61
C GLN A 1178 7.54 49.50 132.28
N GLU A 1179 7.72 50.43 133.22
CA GLU A 1179 7.80 51.86 132.90
C GLU A 1179 9.04 52.16 132.03
N ALA A 1180 10.20 51.60 132.38
CA ALA A 1180 11.41 51.74 131.58
C ALA A 1180 11.28 51.09 130.19
N ALA A 1181 10.62 49.94 130.07
CA ALA A 1181 10.35 49.29 128.79
C ALA A 1181 9.28 50.04 127.97
N ALA A 1182 8.29 50.67 128.59
CA ALA A 1182 7.35 51.55 127.91
C ALA A 1182 8.05 52.82 127.38
N GLN A 1183 8.99 53.40 128.15
CA GLN A 1183 9.84 54.48 127.65
C GLN A 1183 10.81 53.99 126.56
N LYS A 1184 11.32 52.76 126.64
CA LYS A 1184 12.17 52.17 125.59
C LYS A 1184 11.40 51.89 124.31
N ALA A 1185 10.16 51.39 124.40
CA ALA A 1185 9.25 51.24 123.26
C ALA A 1185 8.81 52.60 122.67
N ALA A 1186 8.66 53.63 123.50
CA ALA A 1186 8.46 55.00 123.02
C ALA A 1186 9.70 55.53 122.28
N ALA A 1187 10.91 55.30 122.82
CA ALA A 1187 12.19 55.65 122.20
C ALA A 1187 12.50 54.81 120.95
N GLU A 1188 12.01 53.56 120.85
CA GLU A 1188 12.15 52.70 119.68
C GLU A 1188 11.07 53.02 118.62
N ALA A 1189 9.88 53.50 119.01
CA ALA A 1189 8.90 54.13 118.10
C ALA A 1189 9.31 55.54 117.65
N GLU A 1190 10.17 56.23 118.42
CA GLU A 1190 10.87 57.44 118.02
C GLU A 1190 12.10 57.11 117.16
N ALA A 1191 12.80 56.00 117.40
CA ALA A 1191 13.89 55.51 116.56
C ALA A 1191 13.40 54.95 115.22
N ALA A 1192 12.19 54.37 115.16
CA ALA A 1192 11.53 53.99 113.91
C ALA A 1192 11.14 55.24 113.10
N ARG A 1193 10.60 56.28 113.75
CA ARG A 1193 10.40 57.60 113.14
C ARG A 1193 11.73 58.26 112.76
N ALA A 1194 12.81 58.02 113.51
CA ALA A 1194 14.15 58.46 113.17
C ALA A 1194 14.76 57.66 112.01
N ALA A 1195 14.39 56.39 111.83
CA ALA A 1195 14.78 55.57 110.67
C ALA A 1195 14.00 55.98 109.40
N GLU A 1196 12.72 56.33 109.53
CA GLU A 1196 11.94 56.93 108.44
C GLU A 1196 12.42 58.35 108.11
N ALA A 1197 12.78 59.13 109.13
CA ALA A 1197 13.50 60.39 108.96
C ALA A 1197 14.92 60.17 108.39
N LYS A 1198 15.57 59.03 108.65
CA LYS A 1198 16.88 58.69 108.08
C LYS A 1198 16.79 58.23 106.63
N ALA A 1199 15.71 57.55 106.22
CA ALA A 1199 15.43 57.31 104.80
C ALA A 1199 15.22 58.63 104.05
N LYS A 1200 14.53 59.60 104.66
CA LYS A 1200 14.43 60.98 104.15
C LYS A 1200 15.75 61.75 104.24
N ALA A 1201 16.55 61.52 105.28
CA ALA A 1201 17.84 62.18 105.48
C ALA A 1201 18.95 61.59 104.61
N ASP A 1202 18.91 60.33 104.17
CA ASP A 1202 19.86 59.75 103.22
C ASP A 1202 19.52 60.21 101.79
N ALA A 1203 18.23 60.43 101.49
CA ALA A 1203 17.79 61.15 100.30
C ALA A 1203 18.24 62.62 100.32
N GLN A 1204 18.24 63.29 101.48
CA GLN A 1204 18.79 64.64 101.64
C GLN A 1204 20.33 64.67 101.79
N ALA A 1205 20.99 63.60 102.25
CA ALA A 1205 22.44 63.54 102.41
C ALA A 1205 23.14 63.30 101.08
N ARG A 1206 22.48 62.66 100.10
CA ARG A 1206 22.94 62.72 98.70
C ARG A 1206 22.80 64.12 98.09
N ALA A 1207 21.90 64.97 98.61
CA ALA A 1207 21.79 66.39 98.23
C ALA A 1207 22.62 67.35 99.12
N ALA A 1208 23.22 66.86 100.22
CA ALA A 1208 24.07 67.62 101.13
C ALA A 1208 25.53 67.14 101.14
N ALA A 1209 25.86 66.04 100.48
CA ALA A 1209 27.24 65.67 100.15
C ALA A 1209 27.91 66.69 99.20
N GLU A 1210 27.09 67.47 98.47
CA GLU A 1210 27.53 68.63 97.68
C GLU A 1210 27.60 69.92 98.52
N ALA A 1211 27.17 69.89 99.79
CA ALA A 1211 27.19 71.01 100.74
C ALA A 1211 28.34 70.91 101.76
N GLU A 1212 29.56 70.87 101.22
CA GLU A 1212 30.71 71.61 101.75
C GLU A 1212 31.15 71.42 103.23
N ALA A 1213 32.16 70.56 103.42
CA ALA A 1213 33.46 70.88 104.06
C ALA A 1213 33.54 71.65 105.42
N ALA A 1214 32.46 71.79 106.19
CA ALA A 1214 32.39 72.65 107.38
C ALA A 1214 32.74 71.98 108.74
N ARG A 1215 33.90 71.29 108.80
CA ARG A 1215 34.77 71.10 110.01
C ARG A 1215 34.39 70.08 111.14
N ARG A 1216 35.06 68.91 111.06
CA ARG A 1216 35.87 68.21 112.12
C ARG A 1216 35.25 67.39 113.29
N SER A 1217 35.82 66.16 113.44
CA SER A 1217 36.19 65.39 114.67
C SER A 1217 35.13 64.83 115.66
N GLY A 1218 35.28 63.64 116.27
CA GLY A 1218 36.25 62.53 116.06
C GLY A 1218 36.30 61.42 117.16
N GLN A 1219 36.73 60.19 116.78
CA GLN A 1219 37.25 59.03 117.57
C GLN A 1219 36.38 58.15 118.55
N MET A 1220 36.19 56.87 118.16
CA MET A 1220 36.40 55.57 118.89
C MET A 1220 35.48 54.98 120.03
N GLN A 1221 34.79 53.86 119.70
CA GLN A 1221 34.60 52.55 120.44
C GLN A 1221 33.81 52.48 121.80
N PRO A 1222 33.43 51.28 122.35
CA PRO A 1222 32.56 50.19 121.81
C PRO A 1222 31.49 49.61 122.82
N GLY A 1223 30.55 48.72 122.42
CA GLY A 1223 29.53 48.09 123.32
C GLY A 1223 28.52 47.07 122.69
N GLN A 1224 27.61 46.46 123.48
CA GLN A 1224 26.75 45.26 123.16
C GLN A 1224 25.35 45.32 123.91
N LEU A 1225 24.34 44.41 123.88
CA LEU A 1225 24.07 43.03 123.35
C LEU A 1225 22.52 42.69 123.31
N ASP A 1226 22.12 41.67 122.52
CA ASP A 1226 20.99 40.67 122.67
C ASP A 1226 19.48 40.96 122.37
N PHE A 1227 18.74 39.85 122.07
CA PHE A 1227 17.26 39.63 121.87
C PHE A 1227 16.57 40.24 120.61
N ASP A 1228 15.45 39.74 120.02
CA ASP A 1228 14.54 38.59 120.33
C ASP A 1228 13.69 38.05 119.11
N HIS A 1229 12.98 36.93 119.32
CA HIS A 1229 11.70 36.43 118.76
C HIS A 1229 11.45 35.95 117.29
N LEU A 1230 10.46 35.04 117.21
CA LEU A 1230 9.83 34.26 116.11
C LEU A 1230 8.52 34.91 115.58
N PRO A 1231 7.69 34.34 114.63
CA PRO A 1231 7.85 33.18 113.71
C PRO A 1231 7.40 33.46 112.23
N GLY A 1232 7.33 32.41 111.38
CA GLY A 1232 6.09 32.13 110.63
C GLY A 1232 5.95 32.59 109.17
N ILE A 1233 6.45 31.76 108.24
CA ILE A 1233 6.13 31.74 106.80
C ILE A 1233 5.14 30.55 106.62
N GLN A 1234 4.12 30.50 105.73
CA GLN A 1234 4.20 30.58 104.26
C GLN A 1234 2.83 30.79 103.58
N ALA A 1235 2.89 30.89 102.24
CA ALA A 1235 1.84 30.69 101.24
C ALA A 1235 1.04 29.36 101.44
N GLN A 1236 -0.10 29.11 100.78
CA GLN A 1236 -0.63 29.69 99.52
C GLN A 1236 -2.05 30.23 99.65
#